data_AF-A0AAE1BBW0-F1
#
_entry.id   AF-A0AAE1BBW0-F1
#
_cell.length_a   1.000
_cell.length_b   1.000
_cell.length_c   1.000
_cell.angle_alpha   90.00
_cell.angle_beta   90.00
_cell.angle_gamma   90.00
#
_symmetry.space_group_name_H-M   'P 1'
#
loop_
_entity.id
_entity.type
_entity.pdbx_description
1 polymer ?
#
loop_
_entity_poly.entity_id
_entity_poly.type
_entity_poly.pdbx_seq_one_letter_code
_entity_poly.pdbx_strand_id
1 'polypeptide(L)'
;MTDKIRKLEKEAEACKLKGEFNAAIEIYTELLKSSHDGLSWLIMRGECYISTEFYCEALEDGRAAHKKCADDIRACILCGKAASKLGMFADALTYFRAGLVIDPDSLTITQELKTLQKVILKEQKEVSDQASCIYSPLSLCNQAIYPGDDKLLVMEKEILEVKYHILDDPFYTNKNKEGKKDQELEVKLVQAAYECLSCDEQSKALTIISKVVEMNPSNIFYRTFRAQVYFNLKYWAKVIQDYWVIPKTQRKPDVWKQGGKALMELWLPVLAEFWFRKATQLSGEKDEEAAQLFQKVRVKRLYDPLTEDQPVFVEFTEYGRAVFAKRDIVKGETVMTDLPMVMAQSLTSSQVPACYNCAVSLITPQIYFGKRLAGFDTDQRSLIKDCWPNVDIIHCPFCHIETYCSKPCQLEAWDNYHGVICPHENPKGHLLYDLIKNDGFGYTKDGQWKELWGGHYSPMILVKIWAIIASHVKAQMTHEGLTAPTVEHWARAKAPFRRFIAYGTVPATTRMPHILPLFQELFADCGGINYNITPEEFNGRFYQAACNLQCFSPSITPYHRFLDNIKEDMRSVGLIRHLTDRPPEAQFAAMCPLHACTNHSCYNNAEVCDAEIYGRPGVQMIARRDIKKGEEVFITYIDTMVPKLLRKAWLYKSFNFWCNCMRCQFEGDQPTECTHCLKKAEDNKQFPACGKCKRAWYCGVKCQKEAWKKGHKVICNASHSQLYEADGMEFAFKFSNSGKRPVPPPGSA
;
A
#
# COMPACT_ATOMS: atom_id res chain seq x y z
N MET A 1 -21.77 -6.57 -49.07
CA MET A 1 -21.55 -6.28 -47.62
C MET A 1 -20.74 -5.00 -47.44
N THR A 2 -19.66 -4.83 -48.20
CA THR A 2 -18.78 -3.64 -48.25
C THR A 2 -19.48 -2.32 -48.61
N ASP A 3 -20.42 -2.29 -49.56
CA ASP A 3 -21.10 -1.03 -49.94
C ASP A 3 -22.05 -0.50 -48.87
N LYS A 4 -22.69 -1.39 -48.10
CA LYS A 4 -23.56 -1.00 -46.97
C LYS A 4 -22.73 -0.39 -45.84
N ILE A 5 -21.60 -1.01 -45.50
CA ILE A 5 -20.66 -0.51 -44.47
C ILE A 5 -20.15 0.89 -44.86
N ARG A 6 -19.68 1.06 -46.09
CA ARG A 6 -19.15 2.33 -46.58
C ARG A 6 -20.19 3.47 -46.59
N LYS A 7 -21.47 3.14 -46.81
CA LYS A 7 -22.57 4.11 -46.72
C LYS A 7 -22.80 4.55 -45.28
N LEU A 8 -22.85 3.60 -44.34
CA LEU A 8 -23.02 3.87 -42.91
C LEU A 8 -21.83 4.67 -42.34
N GLU A 9 -20.59 4.41 -42.76
CA GLU A 9 -19.43 5.19 -42.35
C GLU A 9 -19.55 6.66 -42.75
N LYS A 10 -19.92 6.93 -44.01
CA LYS A 10 -20.14 8.31 -44.50
C LYS A 10 -21.28 9.00 -43.77
N GLU A 11 -22.33 8.26 -43.42
CA GLU A 11 -23.47 8.77 -42.67
C GLU A 11 -23.08 9.13 -41.23
N ALA A 12 -22.33 8.26 -40.55
CA ALA A 12 -21.81 8.52 -39.21
C ALA A 12 -20.85 9.73 -39.18
N GLU A 13 -19.98 9.85 -40.17
CA GLU A 13 -19.08 11.00 -40.31
C GLU A 13 -19.84 12.30 -40.59
N ALA A 14 -20.88 12.25 -41.44
CA ALA A 14 -21.77 13.39 -41.67
C ALA A 14 -22.52 13.81 -40.39
N CYS A 15 -23.00 12.87 -39.59
CA CYS A 15 -23.61 13.15 -38.29
C CYS A 15 -22.61 13.80 -37.32
N LYS A 16 -21.36 13.31 -37.24
CA LYS A 16 -20.30 13.94 -36.43
C LYS A 16 -20.03 15.38 -36.87
N LEU A 17 -19.93 15.64 -38.17
CA LEU A 17 -19.69 16.99 -38.72
C LEU A 17 -20.85 17.96 -38.42
N LYS A 18 -22.07 17.45 -38.30
CA LYS A 18 -23.26 18.23 -37.91
C LYS A 18 -23.44 18.39 -36.39
N GLY A 19 -22.60 17.75 -35.57
CA GLY A 19 -22.75 17.72 -34.11
C GLY A 19 -23.85 16.78 -33.61
N GLU A 20 -24.39 15.91 -34.47
CA GLU A 20 -25.42 14.91 -34.15
C GLU A 20 -24.76 13.64 -33.56
N PHE A 21 -24.09 13.79 -32.42
CA PHE A 21 -23.25 12.72 -31.85
C PHE A 21 -24.03 11.46 -31.45
N ASN A 22 -25.26 11.59 -30.94
CA ASN A 22 -26.09 10.43 -30.58
C ASN A 22 -26.47 9.59 -31.80
N ALA A 23 -26.80 10.23 -32.93
CA ALA A 23 -27.08 9.53 -34.19
C ALA A 23 -25.82 8.82 -34.72
N ALA A 24 -24.65 9.47 -34.62
CA ALA A 24 -23.38 8.84 -34.98
C ALA A 24 -23.07 7.62 -34.10
N ILE A 25 -23.34 7.67 -32.79
CA ILE A 25 -23.15 6.55 -31.85
C ILE A 25 -23.99 5.34 -32.24
N GLU A 26 -25.26 5.54 -32.60
CA GLU A 26 -26.15 4.46 -33.05
C GLU A 26 -25.60 3.77 -34.31
N ILE A 27 -25.15 4.56 -35.28
CA ILE A 27 -24.59 4.05 -36.54
C ILE A 27 -23.29 3.28 -36.28
N TYR A 28 -22.35 3.81 -35.47
CA TYR A 28 -21.13 3.09 -35.12
C TYR A 28 -21.40 1.81 -34.33
N THR A 29 -22.46 1.80 -33.51
CA THR A 29 -22.89 0.61 -32.78
C THR A 29 -23.46 -0.46 -33.71
N GLU A 30 -24.17 -0.08 -34.78
CA GLU A 30 -24.57 -1.03 -35.83
C GLU A 30 -23.35 -1.55 -36.61
N LEU A 31 -22.41 -0.66 -36.97
CA LEU A 31 -21.19 -1.04 -37.67
C LEU A 31 -20.37 -2.07 -36.89
N LEU A 32 -20.18 -1.87 -35.57
CA LEU A 32 -19.44 -2.78 -34.69
C LEU A 32 -20.06 -4.18 -34.57
N LYS A 33 -21.35 -4.36 -34.88
CA LYS A 33 -21.99 -5.70 -34.95
C LYS A 33 -21.65 -6.47 -36.22
N SER A 34 -21.16 -5.78 -37.26
CA SER A 34 -21.08 -6.31 -38.63
C SER A 34 -19.67 -6.72 -39.10
N SER A 35 -18.60 -6.45 -38.35
CA SER A 35 -17.20 -6.72 -38.73
C SER A 35 -16.34 -7.21 -37.56
N HIS A 36 -15.32 -8.02 -37.86
CA HIS A 36 -14.28 -8.43 -36.89
C HIS A 36 -13.19 -7.37 -36.66
N ASP A 37 -12.97 -6.46 -37.62
CA ASP A 37 -12.07 -5.32 -37.46
C ASP A 37 -12.88 -4.02 -37.39
N GLY A 38 -12.74 -3.34 -36.25
CA GLY A 38 -13.58 -2.22 -35.82
C GLY A 38 -12.81 -1.21 -34.98
N LEU A 39 -11.47 -1.24 -35.04
CA LEU A 39 -10.60 -0.34 -34.28
C LEU A 39 -10.98 1.13 -34.49
N SER A 40 -11.11 1.54 -35.76
CA SER A 40 -11.47 2.91 -36.12
C SER A 40 -12.86 3.29 -35.59
N TRP A 41 -13.83 2.38 -35.68
CA TRP A 41 -15.20 2.65 -35.23
C TRP A 41 -15.32 2.75 -33.70
N LEU A 42 -14.56 1.94 -32.95
CA LEU A 42 -14.46 2.08 -31.49
C LEU A 42 -13.92 3.47 -31.12
N ILE A 43 -12.84 3.90 -31.77
CA ILE A 43 -12.25 5.23 -31.51
C ILE A 43 -13.26 6.34 -31.86
N MET A 44 -13.88 6.27 -33.04
CA MET A 44 -14.82 7.28 -33.49
C MET A 44 -16.09 7.35 -32.63
N ARG A 45 -16.60 6.21 -32.14
CA ARG A 45 -17.73 6.14 -31.22
C ARG A 45 -17.35 6.67 -29.84
N GLY A 46 -16.19 6.27 -29.32
CA GLY A 46 -15.65 6.80 -28.07
C GLY A 46 -15.47 8.32 -28.08
N GLU A 47 -15.02 8.90 -29.19
CA GLU A 47 -14.97 10.36 -29.35
C GLU A 47 -16.36 11.00 -29.30
N CYS A 48 -17.39 10.36 -29.88
CA CYS A 48 -18.76 10.84 -29.77
C CYS A 48 -19.25 10.79 -28.32
N TYR A 49 -18.94 9.71 -27.59
CA TYR A 49 -19.25 9.59 -26.17
C TYR A 49 -18.58 10.68 -25.31
N ILE A 50 -17.35 11.08 -25.62
CA ILE A 50 -16.71 12.25 -24.96
C ILE A 50 -17.54 13.52 -25.20
N SER A 51 -17.98 13.75 -26.44
CA SER A 51 -18.76 14.94 -26.81
C SER A 51 -20.16 14.96 -26.19
N THR A 52 -20.71 13.81 -25.80
CA THR A 52 -22.02 13.67 -25.14
C THR A 52 -21.93 13.43 -23.63
N GLU A 53 -20.72 13.57 -23.05
CA GLU A 53 -20.43 13.41 -21.62
C GLU A 53 -20.62 11.99 -21.04
N PHE A 54 -20.69 10.97 -21.90
CA PHE A 54 -20.72 9.55 -21.51
C PHE A 54 -19.29 9.00 -21.37
N TYR A 55 -18.57 9.51 -20.37
CA TYR A 55 -17.12 9.27 -20.26
C TYR A 55 -16.76 7.82 -19.90
N CYS A 56 -17.63 7.09 -19.22
CA CYS A 56 -17.42 5.67 -18.91
C CYS A 56 -17.39 4.84 -20.19
N GLU A 57 -18.39 5.02 -21.05
CA GLU A 57 -18.54 4.35 -22.34
C GLU A 57 -17.42 4.76 -23.30
N ALA A 58 -17.00 6.03 -23.27
CA ALA A 58 -15.83 6.48 -24.02
C ALA A 58 -14.54 5.76 -23.60
N LEU A 59 -14.35 5.54 -22.30
CA LEU A 59 -13.19 4.84 -21.79
C LEU A 59 -13.24 3.34 -22.12
N GLU A 60 -14.42 2.70 -22.06
CA GLU A 60 -14.63 1.32 -22.49
C GLU A 60 -14.23 1.12 -23.97
N ASP A 61 -14.71 1.99 -24.85
CA ASP A 61 -14.38 1.97 -26.28
C ASP A 61 -12.89 2.23 -26.53
N GLY A 62 -12.30 3.19 -25.80
CA GLY A 62 -10.86 3.45 -25.85
C GLY A 62 -10.03 2.25 -25.43
N ARG A 63 -10.38 1.59 -24.31
CA ARG A 63 -9.68 0.40 -23.80
C ARG A 63 -9.81 -0.77 -24.78
N ALA A 64 -10.99 -0.99 -25.35
CA ALA A 64 -11.21 -1.99 -26.38
C ALA A 64 -10.37 -1.72 -27.64
N ALA A 65 -10.25 -0.45 -28.05
CA ALA A 65 -9.40 -0.03 -29.16
C ALA A 65 -7.91 -0.25 -28.86
N HIS A 66 -7.44 0.17 -27.68
CA HIS A 66 -6.06 0.00 -27.25
C HIS A 66 -5.67 -1.48 -27.10
N LYS A 67 -6.60 -2.33 -26.67
CA LYS A 67 -6.40 -3.79 -26.63
C LYS A 67 -6.22 -4.40 -28.02
N LYS A 68 -6.96 -3.90 -29.02
CA LYS A 68 -6.81 -4.34 -30.41
C LYS A 68 -5.48 -3.88 -31.01
N CYS A 69 -5.07 -2.65 -30.73
CA CYS A 69 -3.80 -2.09 -31.18
C CYS A 69 -3.21 -1.15 -30.12
N ALA A 70 -2.25 -1.67 -29.36
CA ALA A 70 -1.58 -0.90 -28.31
C ALA A 70 -0.76 0.27 -28.88
N ASP A 71 -0.30 0.13 -30.13
CA ASP A 71 0.52 1.11 -30.84
C ASP A 71 -0.33 2.16 -31.61
N ASP A 72 -1.66 2.20 -31.45
CA ASP A 72 -2.50 3.27 -32.00
C ASP A 72 -2.59 4.45 -31.03
N ILE A 73 -2.00 5.58 -31.44
CA ILE A 73 -1.98 6.82 -30.67
C ILE A 73 -3.38 7.38 -30.38
N ARG A 74 -4.34 7.19 -31.29
CA ARG A 74 -5.72 7.73 -31.12
C ARG A 74 -6.44 6.98 -30.01
N ALA A 75 -6.21 5.67 -29.87
CA ALA A 75 -6.73 4.89 -28.75
C ALA A 75 -6.14 5.39 -27.42
N CYS A 76 -4.83 5.66 -27.38
CA CYS A 76 -4.17 6.25 -26.21
C CYS A 76 -4.76 7.63 -25.84
N ILE A 77 -4.97 8.50 -26.84
CA ILE A 77 -5.58 9.82 -26.64
C ILE A 77 -7.01 9.70 -26.11
N LEU A 78 -7.82 8.81 -26.70
CA LEU A 78 -9.21 8.58 -26.29
C LEU A 78 -9.27 8.11 -24.83
N CYS A 79 -8.50 7.07 -24.46
CA CYS A 79 -8.42 6.61 -23.09
C CYS A 79 -7.96 7.72 -22.14
N GLY A 80 -6.92 8.48 -22.53
CA GLY A 80 -6.38 9.58 -21.74
C GLY A 80 -7.41 10.67 -21.45
N LYS A 81 -8.15 11.09 -22.48
CA LYS A 81 -9.21 12.10 -22.36
C LYS A 81 -10.38 11.61 -21.51
N ALA A 82 -10.89 10.41 -21.78
CA ALA A 82 -12.02 9.84 -21.05
C ALA A 82 -11.67 9.66 -19.56
N ALA A 83 -10.50 9.08 -19.27
CA ALA A 83 -10.00 8.94 -17.90
C ALA A 83 -9.84 10.31 -17.21
N SER A 84 -9.30 11.32 -17.90
CA SER A 84 -9.17 12.67 -17.34
C SER A 84 -10.52 13.28 -16.97
N LYS A 85 -11.57 13.04 -17.76
CA LYS A 85 -12.92 13.56 -17.49
C LYS A 85 -13.62 12.84 -16.34
N LEU A 86 -13.28 11.58 -16.11
CA LEU A 86 -13.73 10.78 -14.97
C LEU A 86 -12.96 11.08 -13.68
N GLY A 87 -11.96 11.96 -13.71
CA GLY A 87 -11.07 12.23 -12.57
C GLY A 87 -10.01 11.13 -12.33
N MET A 88 -9.91 10.17 -13.24
CA MET A 88 -8.97 9.03 -13.23
C MET A 88 -7.60 9.50 -13.75
N PHE A 89 -6.99 10.46 -13.05
CA PHE A 89 -5.83 11.19 -13.59
C PHE A 89 -4.63 10.28 -13.86
N ALA A 90 -4.34 9.31 -12.99
CA ALA A 90 -3.18 8.44 -13.17
C ALA A 90 -3.36 7.48 -14.37
N ASP A 91 -4.57 7.02 -14.63
CA ASP A 91 -4.92 6.32 -15.88
C ASP A 91 -4.69 7.25 -17.07
N ALA A 92 -5.20 8.48 -16.99
CA ALA A 92 -5.01 9.47 -18.05
C ALA A 92 -3.53 9.67 -18.39
N LEU A 93 -2.68 9.85 -17.38
CA LEU A 93 -1.23 9.96 -17.55
C LEU A 93 -0.61 8.71 -18.16
N THR A 94 -1.07 7.52 -17.76
CA THR A 94 -0.55 6.25 -18.28
C THR A 94 -0.82 6.11 -19.77
N TYR A 95 -2.05 6.40 -20.21
CA TYR A 95 -2.40 6.37 -21.63
C TYR A 95 -1.71 7.48 -22.43
N PHE A 96 -1.61 8.70 -21.89
CA PHE A 96 -0.85 9.77 -22.53
C PHE A 96 0.64 9.41 -22.65
N ARG A 97 1.23 8.76 -21.64
CA ARG A 97 2.61 8.25 -21.72
C ARG A 97 2.77 7.18 -22.80
N ALA A 98 1.86 6.22 -22.88
CA ALA A 98 1.87 5.21 -23.94
C ALA A 98 1.80 5.88 -25.32
N GLY A 99 0.93 6.88 -25.48
CA GLY A 99 0.85 7.68 -26.70
C GLY A 99 2.14 8.43 -27.05
N LEU A 100 2.84 9.01 -26.06
CA LEU A 100 4.12 9.71 -26.27
C LEU A 100 5.30 8.77 -26.56
N VAL A 101 5.20 7.48 -26.21
CA VAL A 101 6.17 6.46 -26.65
C VAL A 101 6.01 6.19 -28.15
N ILE A 102 4.78 6.28 -28.67
CA ILE A 102 4.46 6.08 -30.09
C ILE A 102 4.80 7.34 -30.90
N ASP A 103 4.37 8.52 -30.43
CA ASP A 103 4.63 9.83 -31.03
C ASP A 103 5.10 10.82 -29.97
N PRO A 104 6.42 10.98 -29.80
CA PRO A 104 7.00 11.89 -28.82
C PRO A 104 6.59 13.36 -29.00
N ASP A 105 6.22 13.76 -30.22
CA ASP A 105 5.95 15.16 -30.59
C ASP A 105 4.45 15.47 -30.67
N SER A 106 3.61 14.57 -30.16
CA SER A 106 2.15 14.73 -30.21
C SER A 106 1.68 16.00 -29.51
N LEU A 107 1.28 16.99 -30.32
CA LEU A 107 0.72 18.26 -29.82
C LEU A 107 -0.56 18.03 -29.03
N THR A 108 -1.42 17.11 -29.48
CA THR A 108 -2.69 16.78 -28.81
C THR A 108 -2.45 16.26 -27.40
N ILE A 109 -1.57 15.26 -27.24
CA ILE A 109 -1.28 14.70 -25.91
C ILE A 109 -0.64 15.76 -25.01
N THR A 110 0.30 16.54 -25.54
CA THR A 110 0.94 17.63 -24.79
C THR A 110 -0.07 18.66 -24.29
N GLN A 111 -1.09 18.98 -25.10
CA GLN A 111 -2.13 19.93 -24.73
C GLN A 111 -3.09 19.35 -23.68
N GLU A 112 -3.47 18.08 -23.81
CA GLU A 112 -4.28 17.38 -22.80
C GLU A 112 -3.55 17.25 -21.46
N LEU A 113 -2.25 16.93 -21.47
CA LEU A 113 -1.43 16.89 -20.25
C LEU A 113 -1.35 18.26 -19.57
N LYS A 114 -1.28 19.37 -20.33
CA LYS A 114 -1.34 20.73 -19.79
C LYS A 114 -2.71 21.04 -19.19
N THR A 115 -3.80 20.63 -19.83
CA THR A 115 -5.16 20.79 -19.29
C THR A 115 -5.32 20.00 -18.00
N LEU A 116 -4.91 18.74 -18.01
CA LEU A 116 -4.90 17.86 -16.85
C LEU A 116 -4.10 18.48 -15.68
N GLN A 117 -2.90 18.98 -15.97
CA GLN A 117 -2.09 19.71 -15.00
C GLN A 117 -2.87 20.90 -14.42
N LYS A 118 -3.48 21.76 -15.24
CA LYS A 118 -4.27 22.91 -14.75
C LYS A 118 -5.42 22.50 -13.86
N VAL A 119 -6.15 21.42 -14.20
CA VAL A 119 -7.25 20.89 -13.39
C VAL A 119 -6.73 20.47 -12.02
N ILE A 120 -5.68 19.65 -11.98
CA ILE A 120 -5.12 19.16 -10.71
C ILE A 120 -4.59 20.32 -9.84
N LEU A 121 -3.99 21.35 -10.45
CA LEU A 121 -3.51 22.53 -9.73
C LEU A 121 -4.63 23.46 -9.25
N LYS A 122 -5.73 23.56 -10.00
CA LYS A 122 -6.90 24.32 -9.59
C LYS A 122 -7.55 23.67 -8.37
N GLU A 123 -7.78 22.36 -8.43
CA GLU A 123 -8.30 21.58 -7.30
C GLU A 123 -7.37 21.66 -6.08
N GLN A 124 -6.05 21.61 -6.30
CA GLN A 124 -5.07 21.83 -5.23
C GLN A 124 -5.29 23.16 -4.53
N LYS A 125 -5.49 24.25 -5.30
CA LYS A 125 -5.65 25.59 -4.74
C LYS A 125 -6.97 25.73 -3.97
N GLU A 126 -8.05 25.18 -4.52
CA GLU A 126 -9.36 25.15 -3.86
C GLU A 126 -9.33 24.36 -2.53
N VAL A 127 -8.61 23.24 -2.49
CA VAL A 127 -8.42 22.45 -1.27
C VAL A 127 -7.47 23.12 -0.27
N SER A 128 -6.38 23.75 -0.73
CA SER A 128 -5.47 24.45 0.19
C SER A 128 -6.12 25.64 0.88
N ASP A 129 -7.11 26.26 0.24
CA ASP A 129 -7.91 27.37 0.80
C ASP A 129 -9.03 26.85 1.73
N GLN A 130 -9.44 25.59 1.59
CA GLN A 130 -10.35 24.88 2.51
C GLN A 130 -9.54 24.15 3.58
N ALA A 131 -9.20 24.85 4.65
CA ALA A 131 -8.49 24.29 5.80
C ALA A 131 -9.27 23.19 6.55
N SER A 132 -9.53 22.00 5.96
CA SER A 132 -10.04 20.84 6.70
C SER A 132 -10.04 19.48 5.98
N CYS A 133 -9.14 19.17 5.03
CA CYS A 133 -8.81 17.75 4.79
C CYS A 133 -7.71 17.34 5.77
N ILE A 134 -8.07 17.23 7.05
CA ILE A 134 -7.14 16.86 8.12
C ILE A 134 -6.86 15.36 7.97
N TYR A 135 -5.76 15.01 7.31
CA TYR A 135 -5.22 13.67 7.38
C TYR A 135 -5.03 13.31 8.86
N SER A 136 -5.74 12.29 9.34
CA SER A 136 -5.60 11.78 10.69
C SER A 136 -5.24 10.30 10.61
N PRO A 137 -4.03 9.89 11.04
CA PRO A 137 -3.68 8.48 11.04
C PRO A 137 -4.55 7.66 12.02
N LEU A 138 -5.15 8.34 13.02
CA LEU A 138 -6.06 7.74 13.99
C LEU A 138 -7.44 7.42 13.40
N SER A 139 -7.92 8.21 12.43
CA SER A 139 -9.18 7.89 11.74
C SER A 139 -9.02 6.70 10.79
N LEU A 140 -7.82 6.49 10.25
CA LEU A 140 -7.47 5.35 9.38
C LEU A 140 -7.27 4.05 10.17
N CYS A 141 -6.91 4.13 11.45
CA CYS A 141 -6.59 2.98 12.29
C CYS A 141 -7.60 2.86 13.44
N ASN A 142 -8.55 1.93 13.33
CA ASN A 142 -9.52 1.70 14.41
C ASN A 142 -8.89 1.01 15.63
N GLN A 143 -9.60 1.10 16.77
CA GLN A 143 -9.19 0.45 18.02
C GLN A 143 -9.78 -0.96 18.22
N ALA A 144 -10.28 -1.63 17.16
CA ALA A 144 -10.97 -2.91 17.32
C ALA A 144 -10.07 -4.01 17.91
N ILE A 145 -10.67 -4.91 18.70
CA ILE A 145 -9.99 -6.07 19.30
C ILE A 145 -9.55 -7.04 18.21
N TYR A 146 -8.32 -7.56 18.31
CA TYR A 146 -7.88 -8.65 17.46
C TYR A 146 -8.35 -9.98 18.04
N PRO A 147 -8.82 -10.91 17.22
CA PRO A 147 -9.33 -12.19 17.71
C PRO A 147 -8.22 -13.02 18.34
N GLY A 148 -8.48 -13.58 19.51
CA GLY A 148 -7.45 -14.15 20.38
C GLY A 148 -6.83 -13.14 21.34
N ASP A 149 -7.03 -11.83 21.16
CA ASP A 149 -6.62 -10.83 22.16
C ASP A 149 -7.37 -11.03 23.47
N ASP A 150 -8.57 -11.61 23.47
CA ASP A 150 -9.29 -12.00 24.69
C ASP A 150 -8.51 -13.05 25.48
N LYS A 151 -7.99 -14.09 24.81
CA LYS A 151 -7.13 -15.11 25.43
C LYS A 151 -5.79 -14.52 25.87
N LEU A 152 -5.18 -13.68 25.03
CA LEU A 152 -3.95 -12.96 25.39
C LEU A 152 -4.17 -12.01 26.58
N LEU A 153 -5.33 -11.35 26.66
CA LEU A 153 -5.72 -10.50 27.78
C LEU A 153 -5.85 -11.31 29.07
N VAL A 154 -6.43 -12.52 29.00
CA VAL A 154 -6.48 -13.44 30.14
C VAL A 154 -5.06 -13.85 30.55
N MET A 155 -4.20 -14.23 29.61
CA MET A 155 -2.81 -14.60 29.90
C MET A 155 -2.03 -13.44 30.53
N GLU A 156 -2.14 -12.23 29.99
CA GLU A 156 -1.48 -11.06 30.56
C GLU A 156 -2.03 -10.67 31.94
N LYS A 157 -3.32 -10.95 32.19
CA LYS A 157 -3.91 -10.79 33.53
C LYS A 157 -3.35 -11.83 34.50
N GLU A 158 -3.19 -13.08 34.08
CA GLU A 158 -2.54 -14.12 34.89
C GLU A 158 -1.09 -13.72 35.25
N ILE A 159 -0.38 -13.05 34.33
CA ILE A 159 0.94 -12.48 34.64
C ILE A 159 0.86 -11.45 35.78
N LEU A 160 -0.18 -10.58 35.81
CA LEU A 160 -0.38 -9.66 36.93
C LEU A 160 -0.60 -10.39 38.26
N GLU A 161 -1.37 -11.48 38.25
CA GLU A 161 -1.69 -12.28 39.43
C GLU A 161 -0.47 -13.06 39.93
N VAL A 162 0.21 -13.78 39.05
CA VAL A 162 1.32 -14.68 39.41
C VAL A 162 2.62 -13.92 39.66
N LYS A 163 3.00 -13.01 38.76
CA LYS A 163 4.31 -12.33 38.81
C LYS A 163 4.29 -11.11 39.73
N TYR A 164 3.19 -10.34 39.72
CA TYR A 164 3.11 -9.07 40.43
C TYR A 164 2.20 -9.11 41.66
N HIS A 165 1.53 -10.25 41.93
CA HIS A 165 0.61 -10.42 43.05
C HIS A 165 -0.52 -9.38 43.07
N ILE A 166 -0.98 -8.96 41.89
CA ILE A 166 -2.10 -8.04 41.72
C ILE A 166 -3.34 -8.89 41.41
N LEU A 167 -4.14 -9.14 42.44
CA LEU A 167 -5.36 -9.95 42.35
C LEU A 167 -6.58 -9.08 42.03
N ASP A 168 -7.62 -9.68 41.47
CA ASP A 168 -8.96 -9.09 41.42
C ASP A 168 -9.53 -9.04 42.86
N ASP A 169 -9.10 -8.06 43.64
CA ASP A 169 -9.52 -7.91 45.03
C ASP A 169 -10.84 -7.11 45.12
N PRO A 170 -11.94 -7.69 45.63
CA PRO A 170 -13.15 -6.96 45.96
C PRO A 170 -12.98 -6.18 47.28
N PHE A 171 -11.89 -5.42 47.46
CA PHE A 171 -11.68 -4.62 48.68
C PHE A 171 -12.84 -3.62 48.92
N TYR A 172 -13.59 -3.28 47.86
CA TYR A 172 -14.80 -2.46 47.92
C TYR A 172 -16.03 -3.14 48.55
N THR A 173 -15.98 -4.43 48.93
CA THR A 173 -17.10 -5.10 49.62
C THR A 173 -16.90 -5.26 51.13
N ASN A 174 -15.69 -5.04 51.67
CA ASN A 174 -15.44 -5.24 53.10
C ASN A 174 -15.61 -3.94 53.90
N LYS A 175 -16.85 -3.57 54.20
CA LYS A 175 -17.24 -2.40 55.02
C LYS A 175 -16.72 -2.42 56.48
N ASN A 176 -15.99 -3.47 56.89
CA ASN A 176 -15.73 -3.77 58.31
C ASN A 176 -14.33 -3.39 58.84
N LYS A 177 -13.60 -2.49 58.17
CA LYS A 177 -12.38 -1.87 58.72
C LYS A 177 -12.39 -0.35 58.53
N GLU A 178 -13.45 0.32 58.99
CA GLU A 178 -13.40 1.77 59.18
C GLU A 178 -12.80 2.05 60.57
N GLY A 179 -11.48 2.26 60.63
CA GLY A 179 -10.88 2.93 61.78
C GLY A 179 -11.47 4.34 61.94
N LYS A 180 -11.37 4.93 63.14
CA LYS A 180 -11.82 6.32 63.38
C LYS A 180 -11.24 7.25 62.31
N LYS A 181 -12.11 7.79 61.46
CA LYS A 181 -11.78 8.73 60.38
C LYS A 181 -11.37 10.08 60.98
N ASP A 182 -10.07 10.29 61.19
CA ASP A 182 -9.51 11.61 61.50
C ASP A 182 -9.36 12.41 60.20
N GLN A 183 -10.48 12.97 59.74
CA GLN A 183 -10.54 13.72 58.48
C GLN A 183 -9.61 14.94 58.48
N GLU A 184 -9.38 15.56 59.64
CA GLU A 184 -8.51 16.73 59.74
C GLU A 184 -7.04 16.34 59.54
N LEU A 185 -6.61 15.22 60.13
CA LEU A 185 -5.27 14.68 59.93
C LEU A 185 -5.07 14.18 58.48
N GLU A 186 -6.07 13.52 57.88
CA GLU A 186 -6.00 13.10 56.47
C GLU A 186 -5.76 14.30 55.54
N VAL A 187 -6.53 15.38 55.69
CA VAL A 187 -6.39 16.60 54.86
C VAL A 187 -5.02 17.24 55.06
N LYS A 188 -4.52 17.35 56.30
CA LYS A 188 -3.19 17.90 56.59
C LYS A 188 -2.07 17.08 55.94
N LEU A 189 -2.15 15.75 56.01
CA LEU A 189 -1.16 14.86 55.40
C LEU A 189 -1.18 14.92 53.88
N VAL A 190 -2.37 14.98 53.26
CA VAL A 190 -2.51 15.15 51.80
C VAL A 190 -1.90 16.48 51.35
N GLN A 191 -2.15 17.56 52.08
CA GLN A 191 -1.57 18.87 51.80
C GLN A 191 -0.04 18.83 51.91
N ALA A 192 0.50 18.22 52.97
CA ALA A 192 1.93 18.04 53.15
C ALA A 192 2.57 17.18 52.04
N ALA A 193 1.87 16.13 51.58
CA ALA A 193 2.34 15.30 50.46
C ALA A 193 2.39 16.11 49.14
N TYR A 194 1.41 16.99 48.92
CA TYR A 194 1.37 17.86 47.74
C TYR A 194 2.49 18.91 47.75
N GLU A 195 2.76 19.49 48.92
CA GLU A 195 3.90 20.40 49.13
C GLU A 195 5.23 19.69 48.87
N CYS A 196 5.41 18.47 49.39
CA CYS A 196 6.60 17.66 49.10
C CYS A 196 6.77 17.41 47.60
N LEU A 197 5.69 17.10 46.86
CA LEU A 197 5.76 16.96 45.40
C LEU A 197 6.13 18.26 44.69
N SER A 198 5.60 19.38 45.16
CA SER A 198 5.90 20.70 44.61
C SER A 198 7.38 21.10 44.81
N CYS A 199 8.02 20.54 45.83
CA CYS A 199 9.45 20.67 46.11
C CYS A 199 10.31 19.54 45.50
N ASP A 200 9.75 18.71 44.61
CA ASP A 200 10.38 17.52 44.00
C ASP A 200 10.89 16.46 45.00
N GLU A 201 10.33 16.44 46.22
CA GLU A 201 10.67 15.48 47.27
C GLU A 201 9.81 14.21 47.17
N GLN A 202 9.93 13.47 46.06
CA GLN A 202 9.05 12.34 45.72
C GLN A 202 9.01 11.23 46.77
N SER A 203 10.14 10.88 47.39
CA SER A 203 10.21 9.82 48.42
C SER A 203 9.49 10.21 49.73
N LYS A 204 9.57 11.48 50.12
CA LYS A 204 8.85 12.00 51.30
C LYS A 204 7.35 12.06 51.01
N ALA A 205 6.97 12.58 49.84
CA ALA A 205 5.59 12.59 49.38
C ALA A 205 4.99 11.17 49.38
N LEU A 206 5.74 10.18 48.87
CA LEU A 206 5.33 8.77 48.85
C LEU A 206 5.09 8.23 50.27
N THR A 207 5.98 8.54 51.21
CA THR A 207 5.87 8.09 52.60
C THR A 207 4.60 8.64 53.24
N ILE A 208 4.36 9.95 53.06
CA ILE A 208 3.18 10.63 53.61
C ILE A 208 1.90 10.08 53.00
N ILE A 209 1.80 10.03 51.66
CA ILE A 209 0.57 9.58 50.99
C ILE A 209 0.31 8.08 51.23
N SER A 210 1.35 7.26 51.43
CA SER A 210 1.17 5.84 51.80
C SER A 210 0.49 5.69 53.15
N LYS A 211 0.88 6.51 54.13
CA LYS A 211 0.22 6.57 55.44
C LYS A 211 -1.25 6.99 55.31
N VAL A 212 -1.55 7.95 54.45
CA VAL A 212 -2.93 8.38 54.19
C VAL A 212 -3.77 7.26 53.56
N VAL A 213 -3.20 6.51 52.60
CA VAL A 213 -3.89 5.35 52.01
C VAL A 213 -4.09 4.23 53.03
N GLU A 214 -3.18 4.02 53.97
CA GLU A 214 -3.36 3.05 55.06
C GLU A 214 -4.48 3.46 56.02
N MET A 215 -4.61 4.76 56.31
CA MET A 215 -5.70 5.31 57.14
C MET A 215 -7.06 5.16 56.48
N ASN A 216 -7.13 5.38 55.16
CA ASN A 216 -8.38 5.32 54.41
C ASN A 216 -8.19 4.60 53.05
N PRO A 217 -8.13 3.26 53.05
CA PRO A 217 -7.79 2.49 51.86
C PRO A 217 -8.87 2.46 50.78
N SER A 218 -10.11 2.86 51.07
CA SER A 218 -11.20 2.90 50.08
C SER A 218 -11.26 4.23 49.32
N ASN A 219 -10.48 5.23 49.74
CA ASN A 219 -10.46 6.54 49.13
C ASN A 219 -9.72 6.53 47.78
N ILE A 220 -10.48 6.72 46.70
CA ILE A 220 -10.00 6.71 45.32
C ILE A 220 -8.96 7.82 45.08
N PHE A 221 -9.18 9.00 45.67
CA PHE A 221 -8.29 10.14 45.47
C PHE A 221 -6.90 9.87 46.06
N TYR A 222 -6.83 9.32 47.28
CA TYR A 222 -5.54 9.00 47.91
C TYR A 222 -4.77 7.94 47.13
N ARG A 223 -5.45 6.90 46.62
CA ARG A 223 -4.83 5.91 45.74
C ARG A 223 -4.37 6.49 44.42
N THR A 224 -5.18 7.35 43.80
CA THR A 224 -4.82 8.01 42.54
C THR A 224 -3.60 8.90 42.71
N PHE A 225 -3.53 9.64 43.83
CA PHE A 225 -2.37 10.44 44.20
C PHE A 225 -1.15 9.53 44.41
N ARG A 226 -1.24 8.50 45.25
CA ARG A 226 -0.09 7.59 45.46
C ARG A 226 0.38 6.92 44.17
N ALA A 227 -0.55 6.50 43.30
CA ALA A 227 -0.24 5.97 41.98
C ALA A 227 0.50 6.99 41.11
N GLN A 228 0.15 8.28 41.15
CA GLN A 228 0.91 9.33 40.47
C GLN A 228 2.34 9.45 41.00
N VAL A 229 2.53 9.36 42.32
CA VAL A 229 3.88 9.37 42.92
C VAL A 229 4.68 8.14 42.48
N TYR A 230 4.05 6.96 42.48
CA TYR A 230 4.65 5.72 41.95
C TYR A 230 5.00 5.83 40.46
N PHE A 231 4.17 6.51 39.68
CA PHE A 231 4.41 6.74 38.26
C PHE A 231 5.66 7.59 38.04
N ASN A 232 5.82 8.67 38.81
CA ASN A 232 7.01 9.53 38.76
C ASN A 232 8.29 8.77 39.15
N LEU A 233 8.18 7.87 40.14
CA LEU A 233 9.26 6.99 40.60
C LEU A 233 9.48 5.76 39.71
N LYS A 234 8.69 5.58 38.64
CA LYS A 234 8.74 4.43 37.71
C LYS A 234 8.47 3.06 38.37
N TYR A 235 7.71 3.04 39.47
CA TYR A 235 7.26 1.80 40.10
C TYR A 235 5.96 1.29 39.45
N TRP A 236 6.07 0.82 38.20
CA TRP A 236 4.94 0.50 37.33
C TRP A 236 3.95 -0.53 37.92
N ALA A 237 4.45 -1.60 38.52
CA ALA A 237 3.59 -2.60 39.17
C ALA A 237 2.79 -1.99 40.33
N LYS A 238 3.36 -1.03 41.07
CA LYS A 238 2.67 -0.32 42.17
C LYS A 238 1.61 0.66 41.66
N VAL A 239 1.85 1.31 40.52
CA VAL A 239 0.83 2.11 39.82
C VAL A 239 -0.39 1.23 39.50
N ILE A 240 -0.15 0.07 38.86
CA ILE A 240 -1.21 -0.87 38.53
C ILE A 240 -1.89 -1.38 39.80
N GLN A 241 -1.14 -1.72 40.85
CA GLN A 241 -1.71 -2.18 42.11
C GLN A 241 -2.73 -1.18 42.69
N ASP A 242 -2.41 0.12 42.71
CA ASP A 242 -3.34 1.14 43.22
C ASP A 242 -4.54 1.38 42.30
N TYR A 243 -4.35 1.37 40.98
CA TYR A 243 -5.45 1.54 40.04
C TYR A 243 -6.34 0.31 39.88
N TRP A 244 -5.79 -0.89 40.06
CA TRP A 244 -6.52 -2.16 39.90
C TRP A 244 -7.64 -2.28 40.94
N VAL A 245 -7.38 -1.82 42.16
CA VAL A 245 -8.35 -1.84 43.28
C VAL A 245 -9.53 -0.88 43.03
N ILE A 246 -9.35 0.20 42.26
CA ILE A 246 -10.44 1.14 41.95
C ILE A 246 -11.48 0.41 41.07
N PRO A 247 -12.80 0.43 41.41
CA PRO A 247 -13.82 -0.25 40.63
C PRO A 247 -13.86 0.29 39.20
N LYS A 248 -14.03 -0.59 38.20
CA LYS A 248 -14.01 -0.21 36.78
C LYS A 248 -14.99 0.95 36.45
N THR A 249 -16.13 1.00 37.14
CA THR A 249 -17.16 2.05 37.01
C THR A 249 -16.75 3.41 37.58
N GLN A 250 -15.75 3.46 38.46
CA GLN A 250 -15.28 4.68 39.14
C GLN A 250 -13.94 5.17 38.60
N ARG A 251 -13.28 4.41 37.71
CA ARG A 251 -12.03 4.82 37.06
C ARG A 251 -12.31 5.92 36.02
N LYS A 252 -11.78 7.10 36.27
CA LYS A 252 -11.80 8.23 35.32
C LYS A 252 -10.90 7.95 34.09
N PRO A 253 -11.10 8.64 32.94
CA PRO A 253 -10.26 8.46 31.75
C PRO A 253 -8.75 8.56 32.04
N ASP A 254 -8.31 9.50 32.88
CA ASP A 254 -6.90 9.66 33.23
C ASP A 254 -6.31 8.45 33.97
N VAL A 255 -7.10 7.77 34.80
CA VAL A 255 -6.70 6.53 35.49
C VAL A 255 -6.48 5.42 34.46
N TRP A 256 -7.40 5.27 33.51
CA TRP A 256 -7.26 4.31 32.42
C TRP A 256 -6.04 4.63 31.53
N LYS A 257 -5.81 5.90 31.23
CA LYS A 257 -4.67 6.32 30.41
C LYS A 257 -3.34 6.08 31.12
N GLN A 258 -3.20 6.49 32.39
CA GLN A 258 -1.96 6.27 33.13
C GLN A 258 -1.69 4.80 33.43
N GLY A 259 -2.72 4.01 33.76
CA GLY A 259 -2.53 2.58 33.92
C GLY A 259 -2.18 1.89 32.61
N GLY A 260 -2.73 2.32 31.46
CA GLY A 260 -2.29 1.86 30.15
C GLY A 260 -0.79 2.13 29.89
N LYS A 261 -0.30 3.32 30.25
CA LYS A 261 1.14 3.64 30.18
C LYS A 261 1.98 2.73 31.06
N ALA A 262 1.57 2.49 32.30
CA ALA A 262 2.29 1.59 33.20
C ALA A 262 2.26 0.12 32.71
N LEU A 263 1.15 -0.36 32.14
CA LEU A 263 1.06 -1.70 31.53
C LEU A 263 1.97 -1.86 30.31
N MET A 264 2.11 -0.81 29.51
CA MET A 264 3.05 -0.79 28.39
C MET A 264 4.50 -0.97 28.87
N GLU A 265 4.89 -0.29 29.95
CA GLU A 265 6.23 -0.45 30.57
C GLU A 265 6.45 -1.82 31.21
N LEU A 266 5.39 -2.47 31.68
CA LEU A 266 5.42 -3.84 32.18
C LEU A 266 5.47 -4.91 31.07
N TRP A 267 5.49 -4.49 29.79
CA TRP A 267 5.40 -5.35 28.61
C TRP A 267 4.14 -6.23 28.59
N LEU A 268 3.01 -5.63 28.94
CA LEU A 268 1.66 -6.23 28.86
C LEU A 268 0.83 -5.47 27.80
N PRO A 269 1.17 -5.62 26.50
CA PRO A 269 0.62 -4.81 25.43
C PRO A 269 -0.89 -4.98 25.24
N VAL A 270 -1.45 -6.18 25.42
CA VAL A 270 -2.89 -6.40 25.20
C VAL A 270 -3.73 -5.76 26.31
N LEU A 271 -3.26 -5.82 27.55
CA LEU A 271 -3.80 -5.07 28.69
C LEU A 271 -3.66 -3.56 28.46
N ALA A 272 -2.50 -3.08 28.00
CA ALA A 272 -2.31 -1.67 27.68
C ALA A 272 -3.28 -1.19 26.58
N GLU A 273 -3.43 -1.95 25.48
CA GLU A 273 -4.44 -1.68 24.44
C GLU A 273 -5.86 -1.60 25.02
N PHE A 274 -6.23 -2.52 25.91
CA PHE A 274 -7.52 -2.51 26.59
C PHE A 274 -7.72 -1.24 27.43
N TRP A 275 -6.72 -0.84 28.21
CA TRP A 275 -6.77 0.34 29.07
C TRP A 275 -6.85 1.65 28.26
N PHE A 276 -6.03 1.78 27.21
CA PHE A 276 -6.10 2.97 26.33
C PHE A 276 -7.44 3.07 25.61
N ARG A 277 -7.97 1.96 25.09
CA ARG A 277 -9.30 1.95 24.47
C ARG A 277 -10.38 2.41 25.44
N LYS A 278 -10.31 2.00 26.72
CA LYS A 278 -11.25 2.46 27.75
C LYS A 278 -11.12 3.94 28.05
N ALA A 279 -9.90 4.48 28.08
CA ALA A 279 -9.67 5.92 28.23
C ALA A 279 -10.32 6.71 27.08
N THR A 280 -10.08 6.29 25.82
CA THR A 280 -10.68 6.91 24.63
C THR A 280 -12.21 6.84 24.68
N GLN A 281 -12.79 5.66 24.92
CA GLN A 281 -14.25 5.47 25.01
C GLN A 281 -14.92 6.35 26.08
N LEU A 282 -14.34 6.43 27.28
CA LEU A 282 -14.92 7.21 28.39
C LEU A 282 -14.74 8.72 28.22
N SER A 283 -13.80 9.16 27.38
CA SER A 283 -13.62 10.57 27.02
C SER A 283 -14.55 11.04 25.90
N GLY A 284 -15.41 10.15 25.35
CA GLY A 284 -16.20 10.43 24.16
C GLY A 284 -15.35 10.57 22.90
N GLU A 285 -14.29 9.75 22.78
CA GLU A 285 -13.33 9.74 21.67
C GLU A 285 -12.48 11.01 21.52
N LYS A 286 -12.39 11.81 22.59
CA LYS A 286 -11.63 13.08 22.59
C LYS A 286 -10.19 12.95 23.07
N ASP A 287 -9.83 11.87 23.77
CA ASP A 287 -8.47 11.65 24.25
C ASP A 287 -7.56 11.11 23.13
N GLU A 288 -7.04 12.04 22.31
CA GLU A 288 -6.12 11.75 21.21
C GLU A 288 -4.82 11.10 21.70
N GLU A 289 -4.34 11.47 22.89
CA GLU A 289 -3.13 10.88 23.47
C GLU A 289 -3.33 9.40 23.76
N ALA A 290 -4.47 9.02 24.37
CA ALA A 290 -4.82 7.62 24.57
C ALA A 290 -4.95 6.87 23.24
N ALA A 291 -5.54 7.49 22.21
CA ALA A 291 -5.66 6.90 20.88
C ALA A 291 -4.29 6.69 20.20
N GLN A 292 -3.37 7.64 20.32
CA GLN A 292 -1.99 7.50 19.83
C GLN A 292 -1.22 6.40 20.57
N LEU A 293 -1.31 6.38 21.90
CA LEU A 293 -0.64 5.36 22.72
C LEU A 293 -1.16 3.96 22.42
N PHE A 294 -2.48 3.82 22.21
CA PHE A 294 -3.08 2.58 21.73
C PHE A 294 -2.42 2.10 20.42
N GLN A 295 -2.29 2.99 19.43
CA GLN A 295 -1.68 2.63 18.15
C GLN A 295 -0.19 2.31 18.30
N LYS A 296 0.55 3.03 19.15
CA LYS A 296 1.95 2.73 19.44
C LYS A 296 2.12 1.33 20.02
N VAL A 297 1.33 0.96 21.02
CA VAL A 297 1.38 -0.40 21.61
C VAL A 297 1.03 -1.46 20.58
N ARG A 298 -0.01 -1.22 19.79
CA ARG A 298 -0.46 -2.16 18.75
C ARG A 298 0.59 -2.36 17.66
N VAL A 299 1.19 -1.28 17.16
CA VAL A 299 2.26 -1.35 16.15
C VAL A 299 3.42 -2.15 16.71
N LYS A 300 3.87 -1.82 17.93
CA LYS A 300 4.94 -2.57 18.60
C LYS A 300 4.62 -4.07 18.67
N ARG A 301 3.44 -4.44 19.17
CA ARG A 301 3.00 -5.84 19.27
C ARG A 301 2.97 -6.57 17.92
N LEU A 302 2.53 -5.90 16.85
CA LEU A 302 2.32 -6.53 15.54
C LEU A 302 3.57 -6.61 14.66
N TYR A 303 4.55 -5.72 14.88
CA TYR A 303 5.71 -5.54 14.01
C TYR A 303 7.06 -5.78 14.70
N ASP A 304 7.17 -5.73 16.03
CA ASP A 304 8.41 -6.10 16.72
C ASP A 304 8.87 -7.52 16.34
N PRO A 305 8.00 -8.56 16.31
CA PRO A 305 8.42 -9.91 15.88
C PRO A 305 8.89 -9.99 14.43
N LEU A 306 8.42 -9.07 13.57
CA LEU A 306 8.84 -9.02 12.15
C LEU A 306 10.17 -8.30 11.98
N THR A 307 10.60 -7.54 12.99
CA THR A 307 11.79 -6.69 12.91
C THR A 307 12.90 -7.12 13.84
N GLU A 308 12.70 -8.15 14.68
CA GLU A 308 13.68 -8.65 15.66
C GLU A 308 15.09 -8.76 15.07
N ASP A 309 15.20 -9.44 13.93
CA ASP A 309 16.45 -9.76 13.24
C ASP A 309 16.88 -8.69 12.21
N GLN A 310 16.08 -7.64 12.05
CA GLN A 310 16.27 -6.60 11.04
C GLN A 310 16.89 -5.34 11.70
N PRO A 311 17.71 -4.54 10.99
CA PRO A 311 18.33 -3.34 11.54
C PRO A 311 17.36 -2.14 11.64
N VAL A 312 16.05 -2.40 11.57
CA VAL A 312 14.97 -1.41 11.62
C VAL A 312 13.92 -1.80 12.66
N PHE A 313 13.06 -0.86 13.04
CA PHE A 313 11.85 -1.08 13.83
C PHE A 313 10.70 -0.26 13.26
N VAL A 314 9.45 -0.60 13.62
CA VAL A 314 8.26 0.15 13.19
C VAL A 314 7.69 0.91 14.38
N GLU A 315 7.38 2.19 14.21
CA GLU A 315 6.70 3.02 15.21
C GLU A 315 5.46 3.71 14.60
N PHE A 316 4.49 4.05 15.45
CA PHE A 316 3.37 4.90 15.07
C PHE A 316 3.68 6.38 15.39
N THR A 317 3.57 7.23 14.37
CA THR A 317 3.87 8.67 14.40
C THR A 317 2.62 9.48 14.10
N GLU A 318 2.75 10.82 14.08
CA GLU A 318 1.69 11.73 13.61
C GLU A 318 1.31 11.52 12.14
N TYR A 319 2.15 10.82 11.36
CA TYR A 319 1.88 10.47 9.97
C TYR A 319 1.39 9.02 9.80
N GLY A 320 1.23 8.28 10.90
CA GLY A 320 0.88 6.86 10.90
C GLY A 320 2.10 5.97 11.11
N ARG A 321 2.08 4.76 10.55
CA ARG A 321 3.22 3.83 10.69
C ARG A 321 4.45 4.36 9.94
N ALA A 322 5.61 4.18 10.54
CA ALA A 322 6.89 4.59 9.98
C ALA A 322 7.98 3.58 10.37
N VAL A 323 8.95 3.40 9.49
CA VAL A 323 10.10 2.50 9.70
C VAL A 323 11.31 3.33 10.10
N PHE A 324 12.02 2.94 11.16
CA PHE A 324 13.17 3.66 11.69
C PHE A 324 14.38 2.75 11.82
N ALA A 325 15.59 3.30 11.66
CA ALA A 325 16.83 2.54 11.83
C ALA A 325 17.16 2.29 13.31
N LYS A 326 17.43 1.03 13.69
CA LYS A 326 17.89 0.65 15.05
C LYS A 326 19.35 1.05 15.33
N ARG A 327 20.14 1.18 14.26
CA ARG A 327 21.57 1.51 14.26
C ARG A 327 21.91 2.38 13.06
N ASP A 328 23.14 2.87 13.00
CA ASP A 328 23.67 3.45 11.78
C ASP A 328 23.73 2.36 10.69
N ILE A 329 23.27 2.72 9.49
CA ILE A 329 23.26 1.87 8.28
C ILE A 329 24.02 2.62 7.20
N VAL A 330 25.04 2.00 6.63
CA VAL A 330 25.90 2.66 5.63
C VAL A 330 25.28 2.60 4.24
N LYS A 331 25.60 3.58 3.39
CA LYS A 331 25.18 3.55 1.98
C LYS A 331 25.51 2.22 1.31
N GLY A 332 24.55 1.64 0.60
CA GLY A 332 24.66 0.37 -0.13
C GLY A 332 24.33 -0.87 0.72
N GLU A 333 24.17 -0.72 2.03
CA GLU A 333 23.77 -1.81 2.92
C GLU A 333 22.27 -2.11 2.82
N THR A 334 21.89 -3.38 3.07
CA THR A 334 20.49 -3.78 3.22
C THR A 334 19.89 -3.18 4.49
N VAL A 335 18.85 -2.38 4.30
CA VAL A 335 18.05 -1.75 5.36
C VAL A 335 17.04 -2.74 5.92
N MET A 336 16.33 -3.47 5.05
CA MET A 336 15.45 -4.55 5.47
C MET A 336 15.08 -5.48 4.30
N THR A 337 14.58 -6.67 4.64
CA THR A 337 13.98 -7.62 3.69
C THR A 337 12.53 -7.92 4.08
N ASP A 338 11.66 -8.15 3.11
CA ASP A 338 10.25 -8.46 3.34
C ASP A 338 9.72 -9.48 2.33
N LEU A 339 8.93 -10.45 2.84
CA LEU A 339 8.33 -11.51 2.04
C LEU A 339 6.84 -11.21 1.80
N PRO A 340 6.33 -11.46 0.59
CA PRO A 340 4.91 -11.29 0.29
C PRO A 340 4.02 -12.16 1.17
N MET A 341 3.04 -11.55 1.84
CA MET A 341 1.96 -12.28 2.51
C MET A 341 0.88 -12.73 1.51
N VAL A 342 0.66 -11.93 0.46
CA VAL A 342 -0.16 -12.27 -0.71
C VAL A 342 0.51 -11.71 -1.94
N MET A 343 0.50 -12.47 -3.04
CA MET A 343 0.96 -11.98 -4.32
C MET A 343 0.25 -12.65 -5.49
N ALA A 344 0.19 -11.93 -6.60
CA ALA A 344 -0.32 -12.43 -7.86
C ALA A 344 0.37 -11.74 -9.03
N GLN A 345 0.48 -12.47 -10.13
CA GLN A 345 1.02 -11.97 -11.37
C GLN A 345 0.06 -10.95 -12.00
N SER A 346 0.61 -9.87 -12.53
CA SER A 346 -0.12 -8.85 -13.29
C SER A 346 -0.73 -9.48 -14.55
N LEU A 347 -1.95 -9.06 -14.87
CA LEU A 347 -2.68 -9.50 -16.07
C LEU A 347 -1.85 -9.30 -17.34
N THR A 348 -1.14 -8.16 -17.45
CA THR A 348 -0.29 -7.78 -18.59
C THR A 348 0.94 -8.68 -18.81
N SER A 349 1.29 -9.47 -17.80
CA SER A 349 2.44 -10.39 -17.86
C SER A 349 2.03 -11.85 -17.65
N SER A 350 0.74 -12.16 -17.56
CA SER A 350 0.20 -13.49 -17.24
C SER A 350 0.67 -14.63 -18.18
N GLN A 351 1.08 -14.28 -19.40
CA GLN A 351 1.67 -15.15 -20.41
C GLN A 351 3.12 -15.55 -20.12
N VAL A 352 3.84 -14.79 -19.28
CA VAL A 352 5.23 -15.12 -18.91
C VAL A 352 5.17 -16.16 -17.79
N PRO A 353 5.71 -17.37 -17.97
CA PRO A 353 5.51 -18.45 -17.01
C PRO A 353 6.26 -18.17 -15.71
N ALA A 354 5.54 -18.29 -14.60
CA ALA A 354 6.06 -18.14 -13.25
C ALA A 354 5.26 -19.01 -12.29
N CYS A 355 5.88 -19.40 -11.18
CA CYS A 355 5.21 -20.16 -10.13
C CYS A 355 4.07 -19.34 -9.52
N TYR A 356 2.85 -19.87 -9.53
CA TYR A 356 1.68 -19.21 -8.95
C TYR A 356 1.81 -18.99 -7.42
N ASN A 357 2.59 -19.84 -6.75
CA ASN A 357 2.78 -19.79 -5.30
C ASN A 357 3.88 -18.84 -4.86
N CYS A 358 5.08 -18.96 -5.47
CA CYS A 358 6.30 -18.27 -5.00
C CYS A 358 6.86 -17.24 -5.99
N ALA A 359 6.19 -17.01 -7.13
CA ALA A 359 6.60 -16.08 -8.20
C ALA A 359 7.89 -16.44 -8.95
N VAL A 360 8.62 -17.51 -8.60
CA VAL A 360 9.85 -17.93 -9.30
C VAL A 360 9.60 -18.06 -10.81
N SER A 361 10.50 -17.48 -11.61
CA SER A 361 10.42 -17.51 -13.07
C SER A 361 10.59 -18.93 -13.62
N LEU A 362 9.70 -19.34 -14.51
CA LEU A 362 9.70 -20.65 -15.17
C LEU A 362 10.01 -20.52 -16.67
N ILE A 363 10.73 -19.46 -17.07
CA ILE A 363 11.05 -19.24 -18.49
C ILE A 363 11.93 -20.38 -19.03
N THR A 364 11.59 -20.83 -20.23
CA THR A 364 12.31 -21.89 -20.94
C THR A 364 13.15 -21.30 -22.08
N PRO A 365 14.11 -22.06 -22.66
CA PRO A 365 14.82 -21.62 -23.85
C PRO A 365 13.87 -21.30 -25.01
N GLN A 366 12.76 -22.03 -25.14
CA GLN A 366 11.76 -21.81 -26.18
C GLN A 366 11.10 -20.44 -26.03
N ILE A 367 10.85 -19.99 -24.81
CA ILE A 367 10.23 -18.69 -24.54
C ILE A 367 11.24 -17.55 -24.74
N TYR A 368 12.49 -17.72 -24.32
CA TYR A 368 13.53 -16.70 -24.47
C TYR A 368 14.00 -16.53 -25.92
N PHE A 369 14.41 -17.62 -26.57
CA PHE A 369 14.94 -17.57 -27.94
C PHE A 369 13.83 -17.51 -28.99
N GLY A 370 12.63 -18.01 -28.67
CA GLY A 370 11.49 -18.03 -29.59
C GLY A 370 11.82 -18.75 -30.89
N LYS A 371 11.46 -18.14 -32.02
CA LYS A 371 11.70 -18.68 -33.37
C LYS A 371 13.19 -18.87 -33.69
N ARG A 372 14.09 -18.16 -33.02
CA ARG A 372 15.54 -18.24 -33.29
C ARG A 372 16.12 -19.61 -32.94
N LEU A 373 15.54 -20.31 -31.97
CA LEU A 373 16.02 -21.60 -31.50
C LEU A 373 16.11 -22.63 -32.64
N ALA A 374 15.19 -22.56 -33.62
CA ALA A 374 15.19 -23.44 -34.79
C ALA A 374 16.37 -23.21 -35.74
N GLY A 375 16.96 -22.00 -35.74
CA GLY A 375 18.10 -21.62 -36.57
C GLY A 375 19.46 -21.88 -35.93
N PHE A 376 19.50 -22.38 -34.69
CA PHE A 376 20.76 -22.63 -33.99
C PHE A 376 21.45 -23.89 -34.48
N ASP A 377 22.78 -23.87 -34.51
CA ASP A 377 23.64 -25.01 -34.83
C ASP A 377 23.68 -26.04 -33.69
N THR A 378 24.36 -27.16 -33.92
CA THR A 378 24.45 -28.28 -32.97
C THR A 378 25.13 -27.87 -31.67
N ASP A 379 26.18 -27.06 -31.73
CA ASP A 379 26.96 -26.65 -30.56
C ASP A 379 26.14 -25.69 -29.70
N GLN A 380 25.46 -24.73 -30.31
CA GLN A 380 24.54 -23.80 -29.63
C GLN A 380 23.38 -24.55 -28.95
N ARG A 381 22.77 -25.53 -29.63
CA ARG A 381 21.68 -26.34 -29.04
C ARG A 381 22.18 -27.21 -27.90
N SER A 382 23.37 -27.80 -28.04
CA SER A 382 24.00 -28.60 -26.97
C SER A 382 24.28 -27.73 -25.74
N LEU A 383 24.87 -26.56 -25.93
CA LEU A 383 25.16 -25.60 -24.86
C LEU A 383 23.90 -25.19 -24.10
N ILE A 384 22.81 -24.86 -24.82
CA ILE A 384 21.54 -24.51 -24.18
C ILE A 384 21.00 -25.68 -23.37
N LYS A 385 21.04 -26.90 -23.91
CA LYS A 385 20.56 -28.09 -23.21
C LYS A 385 21.37 -28.40 -21.95
N ASP A 386 22.68 -28.24 -22.02
CA ASP A 386 23.61 -28.61 -20.95
C ASP A 386 23.63 -27.55 -19.83
N CYS A 387 23.54 -26.26 -20.19
CA CYS A 387 23.75 -25.15 -19.27
C CYS A 387 22.46 -24.43 -18.84
N TRP A 388 21.33 -24.58 -19.55
CA TRP A 388 20.07 -23.99 -19.10
C TRP A 388 19.57 -24.76 -17.86
N PRO A 389 19.29 -24.08 -16.74
CA PRO A 389 18.93 -24.78 -15.51
C PRO A 389 17.65 -25.58 -15.71
N ASN A 390 17.66 -26.83 -15.26
CA ASN A 390 16.45 -27.64 -15.22
C ASN A 390 15.52 -27.08 -14.14
N VAL A 391 14.31 -26.69 -14.55
CA VAL A 391 13.27 -26.22 -13.63
C VAL A 391 12.10 -27.17 -13.79
N ASP A 392 11.75 -27.86 -12.72
CA ASP A 392 10.58 -28.75 -12.71
C ASP A 392 9.31 -27.90 -12.81
N ILE A 393 8.61 -27.98 -13.95
CA ILE A 393 7.32 -27.33 -14.14
C ILE A 393 6.25 -28.34 -13.74
N ILE A 394 5.64 -28.12 -12.58
CA ILE A 394 4.61 -28.98 -12.02
C ILE A 394 3.25 -28.29 -12.18
N HIS A 395 2.31 -28.97 -12.82
CA HIS A 395 0.92 -28.52 -12.92
C HIS A 395 0.09 -29.05 -11.76
N CYS A 396 -0.93 -28.29 -11.32
CA CYS A 396 -1.98 -28.84 -10.46
C CYS A 396 -2.51 -30.15 -11.09
N PRO A 397 -2.57 -31.28 -10.34
CA PRO A 397 -2.97 -32.57 -10.90
C PRO A 397 -4.45 -32.65 -11.23
N PHE A 398 -5.25 -31.66 -10.81
CA PHE A 398 -6.71 -31.65 -10.99
C PHE A 398 -7.15 -30.68 -12.08
N CYS A 399 -6.84 -29.37 -11.93
CA CYS A 399 -7.29 -28.37 -12.89
C CYS A 399 -6.31 -28.17 -14.06
N HIS A 400 -5.05 -28.54 -13.89
CA HIS A 400 -3.95 -28.30 -14.84
C HIS A 400 -3.71 -26.82 -15.24
N ILE A 401 -4.39 -25.86 -14.59
CA ILE A 401 -4.24 -24.42 -14.87
C ILE A 401 -3.00 -23.84 -14.18
N GLU A 402 -2.94 -23.93 -12.85
CA GLU A 402 -1.82 -23.36 -12.09
C GLU A 402 -0.54 -24.19 -12.23
N THR A 403 0.59 -23.49 -12.31
CA THR A 403 1.93 -24.07 -12.42
C THR A 403 2.81 -23.68 -11.25
N TYR A 404 3.70 -24.61 -10.87
CA TYR A 404 4.55 -24.50 -9.71
C TYR A 404 5.98 -24.92 -10.04
N CYS A 405 6.97 -24.29 -9.39
CA CYS A 405 8.39 -24.61 -9.58
C CYS A 405 8.84 -25.89 -8.87
N SER A 406 8.01 -26.47 -8.00
CA SER A 406 8.36 -27.64 -7.18
C SER A 406 7.13 -28.24 -6.52
N LYS A 407 7.24 -29.51 -6.06
CA LYS A 407 6.16 -30.20 -5.35
C LYS A 407 5.81 -29.52 -4.01
N PRO A 408 6.78 -29.06 -3.20
CA PRO A 408 6.48 -28.26 -2.01
C PRO A 408 5.66 -27.00 -2.31
N CYS A 409 5.98 -26.26 -3.38
CA CYS A 409 5.20 -25.07 -3.76
C CYS A 409 3.77 -25.41 -4.18
N GLN A 410 3.57 -26.55 -4.85
CA GLN A 410 2.22 -27.02 -5.20
C GLN A 410 1.41 -27.38 -3.95
N LEU A 411 2.00 -28.12 -3.01
CA LEU A 411 1.32 -28.53 -1.78
C LEU A 411 0.99 -27.33 -0.90
N GLU A 412 1.95 -26.42 -0.72
CA GLU A 412 1.74 -25.17 0.01
C GLU A 412 0.63 -24.32 -0.64
N ALA A 413 0.60 -24.21 -1.97
CA ALA A 413 -0.48 -23.51 -2.65
C ALA A 413 -1.84 -24.18 -2.40
N TRP A 414 -1.89 -25.52 -2.51
CA TRP A 414 -3.10 -26.30 -2.26
C TRP A 414 -3.66 -26.04 -0.86
N ASP A 415 -2.81 -26.14 0.15
CA ASP A 415 -3.18 -25.99 1.56
C ASP A 415 -3.53 -24.54 1.92
N ASN A 416 -2.89 -23.55 1.28
CA ASN A 416 -3.08 -22.15 1.61
C ASN A 416 -4.20 -21.46 0.85
N TYR A 417 -4.44 -21.78 -0.43
CA TYR A 417 -5.47 -21.07 -1.20
C TYR A 417 -6.05 -21.87 -2.37
N HIS A 418 -5.21 -22.61 -3.10
CA HIS A 418 -5.59 -23.21 -4.37
C HIS A 418 -6.66 -24.27 -4.19
N GLY A 419 -6.64 -25.05 -3.10
CA GLY A 419 -7.69 -26.03 -2.82
C GLY A 419 -9.10 -25.42 -2.73
N VAL A 420 -9.22 -24.16 -2.29
CA VAL A 420 -10.51 -23.44 -2.21
C VAL A 420 -10.99 -22.95 -3.58
N ILE A 421 -10.07 -22.59 -4.48
CA ILE A 421 -10.38 -21.94 -5.76
C ILE A 421 -10.10 -22.82 -6.98
N CYS A 422 -9.66 -24.06 -6.75
CA CYS A 422 -9.33 -25.01 -7.80
C CYS A 422 -10.60 -25.31 -8.61
N PRO A 423 -10.60 -25.12 -9.93
CA PRO A 423 -11.72 -25.44 -10.82
C PRO A 423 -12.33 -26.84 -10.65
N HIS A 424 -11.52 -27.80 -10.19
CA HIS A 424 -11.97 -29.18 -9.95
C HIS A 424 -12.80 -29.29 -8.66
N GLU A 425 -12.30 -28.72 -7.56
CA GLU A 425 -12.98 -28.72 -6.25
C GLU A 425 -14.15 -27.73 -6.23
N ASN A 426 -13.98 -26.60 -6.92
CA ASN A 426 -14.91 -25.51 -6.99
C ASN A 426 -15.10 -25.10 -8.45
N PRO A 427 -16.18 -25.57 -9.11
CA PRO A 427 -16.45 -25.22 -10.50
C PRO A 427 -16.56 -23.72 -10.74
N LYS A 428 -16.92 -22.90 -9.75
CA LYS A 428 -16.94 -21.44 -9.95
C LYS A 428 -15.55 -20.85 -10.15
N GLY A 429 -14.50 -21.59 -9.81
CA GLY A 429 -13.10 -21.25 -10.07
C GLY A 429 -12.82 -20.93 -11.55
N HIS A 430 -13.48 -21.59 -12.52
CA HIS A 430 -13.23 -21.33 -13.94
C HIS A 430 -13.44 -19.86 -14.31
N LEU A 431 -14.48 -19.24 -13.74
CA LEU A 431 -14.86 -17.85 -14.02
C LEU A 431 -13.73 -16.88 -13.68
N LEU A 432 -12.99 -17.14 -12.60
CA LEU A 432 -11.82 -16.34 -12.21
C LEU A 432 -10.66 -16.50 -13.21
N TYR A 433 -10.34 -17.74 -13.59
CA TYR A 433 -9.23 -17.96 -14.53
C TYR A 433 -9.56 -17.47 -15.93
N ASP A 434 -10.82 -17.58 -16.37
CA ASP A 434 -11.28 -16.99 -17.63
C ASP A 434 -11.19 -15.46 -17.58
N LEU A 435 -11.58 -14.85 -16.46
CA LEU A 435 -11.44 -13.41 -16.26
C LEU A 435 -9.96 -12.98 -16.37
N ILE A 436 -9.05 -13.70 -15.71
CA ILE A 436 -7.60 -13.41 -15.75
C ILE A 436 -7.04 -13.60 -17.16
N LYS A 437 -7.40 -14.71 -17.83
CA LYS A 437 -6.97 -15.03 -19.19
C LYS A 437 -7.42 -13.99 -20.21
N ASN A 438 -8.56 -13.33 -19.96
CA ASN A 438 -9.13 -12.32 -20.83
C ASN A 438 -8.84 -10.89 -20.35
N ASP A 439 -7.81 -10.67 -19.53
CA ASP A 439 -7.36 -9.36 -19.04
C ASP A 439 -8.44 -8.58 -18.27
N GLY A 440 -9.23 -9.27 -17.43
CA GLY A 440 -10.29 -8.64 -16.65
C GLY A 440 -11.63 -8.50 -17.39
N PHE A 441 -11.74 -9.02 -18.61
CA PHE A 441 -12.99 -9.06 -19.38
C PHE A 441 -13.74 -10.37 -19.18
N GLY A 442 -15.07 -10.28 -19.20
CA GLY A 442 -15.96 -11.44 -19.10
C GLY A 442 -17.40 -11.10 -19.49
N TYR A 443 -18.26 -12.11 -19.45
CA TYR A 443 -19.69 -11.93 -19.71
C TYR A 443 -20.44 -11.52 -18.45
N THR A 444 -21.28 -10.49 -18.53
CA THR A 444 -22.25 -10.14 -17.49
C THR A 444 -23.37 -11.18 -17.43
N LYS A 445 -24.22 -11.13 -16.38
CA LYS A 445 -25.40 -12.01 -16.26
C LYS A 445 -26.36 -11.86 -17.45
N ASP A 446 -26.38 -10.70 -18.08
CA ASP A 446 -27.21 -10.40 -19.27
C ASP A 446 -26.51 -10.80 -20.59
N GLY A 447 -25.36 -11.48 -20.53
CA GLY A 447 -24.62 -11.97 -21.69
C GLY A 447 -23.80 -10.91 -22.42
N GLN A 448 -23.60 -9.72 -21.85
CA GLN A 448 -22.78 -8.67 -22.46
C GLN A 448 -21.30 -8.88 -22.16
N TRP A 449 -20.43 -8.78 -23.17
CA TRP A 449 -18.98 -8.83 -22.99
C TRP A 449 -18.46 -7.46 -22.55
N LYS A 450 -17.95 -7.36 -21.31
CA LYS A 450 -17.47 -6.11 -20.72
C LYS A 450 -16.25 -6.33 -19.82
N GLU A 451 -15.58 -5.25 -19.45
CA GLU A 451 -14.56 -5.26 -18.40
C GLU A 451 -15.26 -5.47 -17.05
N LEU A 452 -15.10 -6.66 -16.46
CA LEU A 452 -15.66 -6.95 -15.14
C LEU A 452 -14.70 -6.52 -14.02
N TRP A 453 -13.39 -6.53 -14.30
CA TRP A 453 -12.34 -6.12 -13.37
C TRP A 453 -11.52 -4.97 -13.93
N GLY A 454 -11.74 -3.77 -13.40
CA GLY A 454 -10.98 -2.55 -13.70
C GLY A 454 -9.95 -2.17 -12.63
N GLY A 455 -9.49 -3.13 -11.81
CA GLY A 455 -8.44 -2.87 -10.82
C GLY A 455 -7.04 -2.86 -11.43
N HIS A 456 -6.14 -2.00 -10.92
CA HIS A 456 -4.74 -1.87 -11.38
C HIS A 456 -3.82 -3.04 -10.97
N TYR A 457 -4.39 -4.10 -10.39
CA TYR A 457 -3.70 -5.32 -9.99
C TYR A 457 -4.59 -6.52 -10.31
N SER A 458 -4.02 -7.73 -10.32
CA SER A 458 -4.79 -8.94 -10.65
C SER A 458 -5.90 -9.23 -9.62
N PRO A 459 -7.13 -9.62 -10.04
CA PRO A 459 -8.20 -10.02 -9.13
C PRO A 459 -7.80 -11.18 -8.21
N MET A 460 -6.80 -11.97 -8.64
CA MET A 460 -6.22 -13.05 -7.84
C MET A 460 -5.65 -12.58 -6.49
N ILE A 461 -5.28 -11.30 -6.34
CA ILE A 461 -4.87 -10.75 -5.02
C ILE A 461 -6.02 -10.89 -4.01
N LEU A 462 -7.21 -10.40 -4.35
CA LEU A 462 -8.35 -10.43 -3.43
C LEU A 462 -8.82 -11.85 -3.19
N VAL A 463 -8.86 -12.65 -4.26
CA VAL A 463 -9.20 -14.07 -4.18
C VAL A 463 -8.24 -14.78 -3.23
N LYS A 464 -6.93 -14.59 -3.35
CA LYS A 464 -5.95 -15.20 -2.43
C LYS A 464 -6.14 -14.73 -0.99
N ILE A 465 -6.46 -13.46 -0.73
CA ILE A 465 -6.80 -12.99 0.63
C ILE A 465 -7.93 -13.84 1.22
N TRP A 466 -9.06 -13.95 0.53
CA TRP A 466 -10.21 -14.70 1.03
C TRP A 466 -9.96 -16.21 1.09
N ALA A 467 -9.29 -16.77 0.10
CA ALA A 467 -8.95 -18.19 0.06
C ALA A 467 -7.96 -18.59 1.15
N ILE A 468 -6.98 -17.73 1.48
CA ILE A 468 -6.09 -17.92 2.64
C ILE A 468 -6.86 -17.89 3.94
N ILE A 469 -7.77 -16.92 4.10
CA ILE A 469 -8.62 -16.85 5.29
C ILE A 469 -9.49 -18.11 5.41
N ALA A 470 -10.17 -18.52 4.33
CA ALA A 470 -11.02 -19.70 4.30
C ALA A 470 -10.24 -20.99 4.60
N SER A 471 -9.08 -21.19 3.97
CA SER A 471 -8.23 -22.36 4.19
C SER A 471 -7.74 -22.42 5.64
N HIS A 472 -7.36 -21.29 6.23
CA HIS A 472 -6.95 -21.22 7.63
C HIS A 472 -8.10 -21.50 8.60
N VAL A 473 -9.31 -21.00 8.31
CA VAL A 473 -10.52 -21.34 9.08
C VAL A 473 -10.81 -22.83 9.02
N LYS A 474 -10.76 -23.42 7.83
CA LYS A 474 -10.97 -24.86 7.62
C LYS A 474 -9.94 -25.68 8.39
N ALA A 475 -8.66 -25.32 8.32
CA ALA A 475 -7.59 -25.99 9.05
C ALA A 475 -7.79 -25.93 10.57
N GLN A 476 -8.15 -24.76 11.13
CA GLN A 476 -8.46 -24.64 12.56
C GLN A 476 -9.67 -25.47 12.97
N MET A 477 -10.74 -25.43 12.16
CA MET A 477 -11.96 -26.19 12.39
C MET A 477 -11.68 -27.71 12.39
N THR A 478 -10.91 -28.21 11.42
CA THR A 478 -10.51 -29.62 11.34
C THR A 478 -9.63 -30.02 12.51
N HIS A 479 -8.65 -29.19 12.89
CA HIS A 479 -7.79 -29.44 14.04
C HIS A 479 -8.57 -29.53 15.36
N GLU A 480 -9.61 -28.71 15.52
CA GLU A 480 -10.49 -28.72 16.69
C GLU A 480 -11.61 -29.79 16.60
N GLY A 481 -11.68 -30.58 15.52
CA GLY A 481 -12.69 -31.61 15.33
C GLY A 481 -14.12 -31.08 15.13
N LEU A 482 -14.25 -29.82 14.71
CA LEU A 482 -15.53 -29.14 14.52
C LEU A 482 -16.04 -29.30 13.09
N THR A 483 -17.36 -29.23 12.91
CA THR A 483 -18.02 -29.31 11.60
C THR A 483 -18.45 -27.94 11.05
N ALA A 484 -18.38 -26.88 11.86
CA ALA A 484 -18.72 -25.53 11.47
C ALA A 484 -17.73 -24.51 12.07
N PRO A 485 -17.42 -23.42 11.36
CA PRO A 485 -16.47 -22.42 11.83
C PRO A 485 -17.10 -21.52 12.90
N THR A 486 -16.30 -21.18 13.91
CA THR A 486 -16.66 -20.23 14.97
C THR A 486 -16.32 -18.80 14.57
N VAL A 487 -16.89 -17.82 15.28
CA VAL A 487 -16.50 -16.41 15.15
C VAL A 487 -15.00 -16.24 15.39
N GLU A 488 -14.42 -16.97 16.35
CA GLU A 488 -12.98 -16.91 16.64
C GLU A 488 -12.12 -17.38 15.46
N HIS A 489 -12.51 -18.47 14.78
CA HIS A 489 -11.76 -18.99 13.63
C HIS A 489 -11.62 -17.93 12.54
N TRP A 490 -12.76 -17.37 12.10
CA TRP A 490 -12.80 -16.30 11.10
C TRP A 490 -11.93 -15.13 11.47
N ALA A 491 -12.04 -14.76 12.74
CA ALA A 491 -11.50 -13.53 13.20
C ALA A 491 -9.95 -13.69 13.36
N ARG A 492 -9.44 -14.85 13.80
CA ARG A 492 -7.99 -15.18 13.80
C ARG A 492 -7.43 -15.21 12.38
N ALA A 493 -8.13 -15.87 11.46
CA ALA A 493 -7.71 -15.95 10.06
C ALA A 493 -7.67 -14.57 9.36
N LYS A 494 -8.59 -13.66 9.71
CA LYS A 494 -8.61 -12.28 9.18
C LYS A 494 -7.55 -11.36 9.81
N ALA A 495 -6.98 -11.71 10.97
CA ALA A 495 -6.14 -10.81 11.77
C ALA A 495 -4.85 -10.35 11.06
N PRO A 496 -4.08 -11.20 10.35
CA PRO A 496 -2.83 -10.77 9.69
C PRO A 496 -3.04 -9.64 8.69
N PHE A 497 -4.17 -9.66 7.97
CA PHE A 497 -4.53 -8.66 6.97
C PHE A 497 -4.92 -7.30 7.55
N ARG A 498 -5.13 -7.19 8.86
CA ARG A 498 -5.43 -5.91 9.52
C ARG A 498 -4.18 -5.02 9.69
N ARG A 499 -2.98 -5.55 9.38
CA ARG A 499 -1.74 -4.78 9.31
C ARG A 499 -1.75 -3.71 8.22
N PHE A 500 -2.54 -3.90 7.17
CA PHE A 500 -2.57 -3.06 5.98
C PHE A 500 -3.63 -1.96 6.09
N ILE A 501 -3.27 -0.73 5.72
CA ILE A 501 -4.25 0.36 5.67
C ILE A 501 -5.28 0.10 4.57
N ALA A 502 -6.51 0.54 4.77
CA ALA A 502 -7.53 0.58 3.73
C ALA A 502 -8.07 1.99 3.65
N TYR A 503 -7.85 2.69 2.54
CA TYR A 503 -8.39 4.02 2.34
C TYR A 503 -8.94 4.18 0.93
N GLY A 504 -10.18 4.66 0.84
CA GLY A 504 -10.87 4.86 -0.41
C GLY A 504 -12.08 5.76 -0.22
N THR A 505 -12.27 6.68 -1.17
CA THR A 505 -13.36 7.68 -1.13
C THR A 505 -14.61 7.23 -1.89
N VAL A 506 -14.48 6.30 -2.84
CA VAL A 506 -15.57 5.83 -3.71
C VAL A 506 -15.65 4.31 -3.63
N PRO A 507 -16.79 3.69 -3.29
CA PRO A 507 -16.90 2.23 -3.28
C PRO A 507 -16.39 1.59 -4.58
N ALA A 508 -15.54 0.56 -4.46
CA ALA A 508 -14.99 -0.18 -5.61
C ALA A 508 -16.11 -0.86 -6.42
N THR A 509 -17.21 -1.24 -5.77
CA THR A 509 -18.42 -1.77 -6.41
C THR A 509 -19.13 -0.76 -7.30
N THR A 510 -18.95 0.54 -7.10
CA THR A 510 -19.52 1.57 -8.01
C THR A 510 -18.80 1.54 -9.36
N ARG A 511 -17.49 1.29 -9.35
CA ARG A 511 -16.66 1.19 -10.57
C ARG A 511 -16.78 -0.17 -11.24
N MET A 512 -16.96 -1.24 -10.45
CA MET A 512 -17.04 -2.62 -10.94
C MET A 512 -18.32 -3.30 -10.40
N PRO A 513 -19.52 -2.92 -10.88
CA PRO A 513 -20.77 -3.39 -10.30
C PRO A 513 -21.00 -4.89 -10.47
N HIS A 514 -20.38 -5.51 -11.48
CA HIS A 514 -20.60 -6.91 -11.83
C HIS A 514 -19.63 -7.90 -11.18
N ILE A 515 -18.55 -7.45 -10.54
CA ILE A 515 -17.51 -8.36 -10.03
C ILE A 515 -17.85 -8.98 -8.67
N LEU A 516 -18.49 -8.23 -7.77
CA LEU A 516 -18.80 -8.71 -6.43
C LEU A 516 -19.65 -10.00 -6.46
N PRO A 517 -20.71 -10.10 -7.28
CA PRO A 517 -21.47 -11.35 -7.42
C PRO A 517 -20.60 -12.54 -7.85
N LEU A 518 -19.63 -12.34 -8.75
CA LEU A 518 -18.73 -13.42 -9.19
C LEU A 518 -17.89 -13.95 -8.02
N PHE A 519 -17.33 -13.06 -7.20
CA PHE A 519 -16.58 -13.49 -6.02
C PHE A 519 -17.48 -14.09 -4.93
N GLN A 520 -18.68 -13.56 -4.72
CA GLN A 520 -19.65 -14.19 -3.82
C GLN A 520 -20.00 -15.62 -4.26
N GLU A 521 -20.18 -15.86 -5.56
CA GLU A 521 -20.40 -17.21 -6.09
C GLU A 521 -19.18 -18.11 -5.93
N LEU A 522 -17.97 -17.58 -6.17
CA LEU A 522 -16.71 -18.32 -5.97
C LEU A 522 -16.51 -18.76 -4.52
N PHE A 523 -16.90 -17.91 -3.56
CA PHE A 523 -16.67 -18.13 -2.13
C PHE A 523 -17.92 -18.64 -1.38
N ALA A 524 -19.00 -18.95 -2.10
CA ALA A 524 -20.23 -19.52 -1.55
C ALA A 524 -19.99 -20.90 -0.93
N ASP A 525 -19.07 -21.70 -1.49
CA ASP A 525 -18.60 -22.96 -0.93
C ASP A 525 -17.09 -23.05 -1.08
N CYS A 526 -16.39 -23.05 0.05
CA CYS A 526 -14.94 -23.16 0.16
C CYS A 526 -14.50 -24.56 0.62
N GLY A 527 -15.18 -25.59 0.12
CA GLY A 527 -14.95 -26.98 0.50
C GLY A 527 -15.51 -27.28 1.88
N GLY A 528 -16.80 -26.96 2.10
CA GLY A 528 -17.55 -27.25 3.32
C GLY A 528 -17.71 -26.08 4.29
N ILE A 529 -17.20 -24.90 3.95
CA ILE A 529 -17.45 -23.65 4.69
C ILE A 529 -17.87 -22.54 3.72
N ASN A 530 -18.76 -21.66 4.16
CA ASN A 530 -19.23 -20.54 3.34
C ASN A 530 -18.52 -19.26 3.78
N TYR A 531 -17.97 -18.48 2.84
CA TYR A 531 -17.41 -17.16 3.12
C TYR A 531 -18.35 -16.09 2.56
N ASN A 532 -19.04 -15.36 3.44
CA ASN A 532 -19.90 -14.26 3.04
C ASN A 532 -19.09 -12.97 2.78
N ILE A 533 -18.90 -12.61 1.51
CA ILE A 533 -18.26 -11.37 1.10
C ILE A 533 -19.33 -10.28 1.00
N THR A 534 -19.42 -9.40 2.00
CA THR A 534 -20.30 -8.24 1.95
C THR A 534 -19.71 -7.13 1.06
N PRO A 535 -20.51 -6.16 0.57
CA PRO A 535 -19.98 -5.00 -0.14
C PRO A 535 -18.91 -4.25 0.65
N GLU A 536 -19.07 -4.12 1.97
CA GLU A 536 -18.11 -3.46 2.86
C GLU A 536 -16.80 -4.25 2.96
N GLU A 537 -16.85 -5.57 3.10
CA GLU A 537 -15.65 -6.42 3.10
C GLU A 537 -14.93 -6.32 1.74
N PHE A 538 -15.67 -6.40 0.63
CA PHE A 538 -15.10 -6.26 -0.71
C PHE A 538 -14.38 -4.91 -0.88
N ASN A 539 -15.06 -3.81 -0.55
CA ASN A 539 -14.49 -2.47 -0.65
C ASN A 539 -13.26 -2.34 0.27
N GLY A 540 -13.34 -2.84 1.50
CA GLY A 540 -12.23 -2.87 2.44
C GLY A 540 -11.02 -3.61 1.88
N ARG A 541 -11.19 -4.85 1.38
CA ARG A 541 -10.08 -5.65 0.82
C ARG A 541 -9.52 -5.05 -0.46
N PHE A 542 -10.38 -4.51 -1.32
CA PHE A 542 -9.95 -3.82 -2.52
C PHE A 542 -8.99 -2.67 -2.18
N TYR A 543 -9.35 -1.85 -1.20
CA TYR A 543 -8.52 -0.74 -0.77
C TYR A 543 -7.30 -1.16 0.04
N GLN A 544 -7.37 -2.24 0.80
CA GLN A 544 -6.18 -2.83 1.43
C GLN A 544 -5.15 -3.27 0.39
N ALA A 545 -5.57 -3.93 -0.70
CA ALA A 545 -4.66 -4.26 -1.78
C ALA A 545 -4.17 -2.97 -2.48
N ALA A 546 -5.10 -2.13 -2.95
CA ALA A 546 -4.77 -0.91 -3.70
C ALA A 546 -3.76 0.00 -2.98
N CYS A 547 -3.85 0.14 -1.65
CA CYS A 547 -2.99 1.02 -0.88
C CYS A 547 -1.61 0.44 -0.52
N ASN A 548 -1.41 -0.89 -0.60
CA ASN A 548 -0.24 -1.54 0.01
C ASN A 548 0.52 -2.49 -0.91
N LEU A 549 0.08 -2.69 -2.16
CA LEU A 549 0.78 -3.55 -3.11
C LEU A 549 2.12 -2.94 -3.54
N GLN A 550 3.16 -3.77 -3.56
CA GLN A 550 4.45 -3.49 -4.15
C GLN A 550 4.63 -4.35 -5.41
N CYS A 551 5.02 -3.73 -6.52
CA CYS A 551 5.37 -4.45 -7.73
C CYS A 551 6.79 -5.01 -7.61
N PHE A 552 6.99 -6.25 -8.05
CA PHE A 552 8.31 -6.86 -8.10
C PHE A 552 8.34 -7.95 -9.18
N SER A 553 9.54 -8.30 -9.62
CA SER A 553 9.81 -9.43 -10.50
C SER A 553 10.90 -10.31 -9.88
N PRO A 554 10.99 -11.59 -10.26
CA PRO A 554 12.09 -12.45 -9.80
C PRO A 554 13.44 -11.84 -10.21
N SER A 555 14.27 -11.48 -9.24
CA SER A 555 15.57 -10.85 -9.48
C SER A 555 16.57 -11.82 -10.14
N ILE A 556 16.40 -13.12 -9.90
CA ILE A 556 17.16 -14.19 -10.53
C ILE A 556 16.19 -15.07 -11.31
N THR A 557 16.49 -15.27 -12.60
CA THR A 557 15.69 -16.09 -13.51
C THR A 557 16.54 -17.23 -14.08
N PRO A 558 15.92 -18.25 -14.70
CA PRO A 558 16.65 -19.27 -15.45
C PRO A 558 17.65 -18.70 -16.46
N TYR A 559 17.33 -17.57 -17.09
CA TYR A 559 18.24 -16.85 -18.00
C TYR A 559 19.51 -16.36 -17.29
N HIS A 560 19.39 -15.74 -16.11
CA HIS A 560 20.54 -15.25 -15.35
C HIS A 560 21.47 -16.41 -14.95
N ARG A 561 20.89 -17.52 -14.47
CA ARG A 561 21.64 -18.74 -14.13
C ARG A 561 22.29 -19.36 -15.38
N PHE A 562 21.61 -19.34 -16.52
CA PHE A 562 22.18 -19.78 -17.79
C PHE A 562 23.39 -18.93 -18.19
N LEU A 563 23.29 -17.60 -18.09
CA LEU A 563 24.44 -16.72 -18.35
C LEU A 563 25.62 -17.05 -17.45
N ASP A 564 25.39 -17.29 -16.17
CA ASP A 564 26.44 -17.71 -15.23
C ASP A 564 27.06 -19.06 -15.62
N ASN A 565 26.25 -20.02 -16.05
CA ASN A 565 26.70 -21.36 -16.44
C ASN A 565 27.53 -21.39 -17.74
N ILE A 566 27.36 -20.41 -18.64
CA ILE A 566 28.09 -20.38 -19.92
C ILE A 566 29.33 -19.48 -19.92
N LYS A 567 29.64 -18.76 -18.82
CA LYS A 567 30.71 -17.75 -18.78
C LYS A 567 32.07 -18.26 -19.26
N GLU A 568 32.40 -19.49 -18.92
CA GLU A 568 33.70 -20.12 -19.23
C GLU A 568 33.60 -21.15 -20.37
N ASP A 569 32.42 -21.31 -20.99
CA ASP A 569 32.22 -22.29 -22.07
C ASP A 569 32.49 -21.67 -23.44
N MET A 570 33.49 -22.19 -24.16
CA MET A 570 33.90 -21.68 -25.47
C MET A 570 32.79 -21.77 -26.55
N ARG A 571 31.81 -22.68 -26.40
CA ARG A 571 30.64 -22.78 -27.30
C ARG A 571 29.77 -21.51 -27.24
N SER A 572 29.88 -20.74 -26.15
CA SER A 572 29.07 -19.53 -25.93
C SER A 572 29.34 -18.44 -26.98
N VAL A 573 30.52 -18.41 -27.60
CA VAL A 573 30.90 -17.38 -28.60
C VAL A 573 29.89 -17.30 -29.74
N GLY A 574 29.41 -18.46 -30.23
CA GLY A 574 28.39 -18.51 -31.29
C GLY A 574 27.03 -17.99 -30.83
N LEU A 575 26.75 -18.01 -29.52
CA LEU A 575 25.47 -17.64 -28.93
C LEU A 575 25.38 -16.17 -28.52
N ILE A 576 26.51 -15.47 -28.29
CA ILE A 576 26.56 -14.08 -27.79
C ILE A 576 25.63 -13.14 -28.57
N ARG A 577 25.63 -13.23 -29.91
CA ARG A 577 24.79 -12.40 -30.79
C ARG A 577 23.28 -12.59 -30.59
N HIS A 578 22.87 -13.65 -29.91
CA HIS A 578 21.48 -14.00 -29.61
C HIS A 578 21.08 -13.68 -28.16
N LEU A 579 22.00 -13.21 -27.32
CA LEU A 579 21.79 -12.88 -25.90
C LEU A 579 21.54 -11.38 -25.64
N THR A 580 21.28 -10.60 -26.70
CA THR A 580 21.13 -9.13 -26.61
C THR A 580 19.80 -8.67 -26.05
N ASP A 581 18.81 -9.57 -26.00
CA ASP A 581 17.46 -9.23 -25.58
C ASP A 581 17.30 -9.43 -24.07
N ARG A 582 16.61 -8.48 -23.44
CA ARG A 582 16.15 -8.65 -22.06
C ARG A 582 15.15 -9.81 -22.02
N PRO A 583 15.28 -10.77 -21.09
CA PRO A 583 14.33 -11.86 -20.97
C PRO A 583 12.93 -11.32 -20.64
N PRO A 584 11.86 -12.02 -21.07
CA PRO A 584 10.51 -11.67 -20.62
C PRO A 584 10.42 -11.82 -19.09
N GLU A 585 9.84 -10.82 -18.45
CA GLU A 585 9.73 -10.74 -16.98
C GLU A 585 8.27 -10.90 -16.55
N ALA A 586 8.02 -11.88 -15.69
CA ALA A 586 6.75 -12.00 -14.98
C ALA A 586 6.70 -10.90 -13.91
N GLN A 587 5.68 -10.05 -13.97
CA GLN A 587 5.49 -8.95 -13.04
C GLN A 587 4.45 -9.34 -12.01
N PHE A 588 4.80 -9.23 -10.74
CA PHE A 588 3.92 -9.52 -9.63
C PHE A 588 3.59 -8.25 -8.85
N ALA A 589 2.44 -8.26 -8.20
CA ALA A 589 2.11 -7.33 -7.14
C ALA A 589 2.00 -8.11 -5.81
N ALA A 590 2.56 -7.56 -4.73
CA ALA A 590 2.64 -8.23 -3.43
C ALA A 590 2.27 -7.33 -2.25
N MET A 591 1.55 -7.88 -1.28
CA MET A 591 1.32 -7.26 0.03
C MET A 591 2.44 -7.66 0.99
N CYS A 592 3.38 -6.74 1.23
CA CYS A 592 4.57 -6.94 2.06
C CYS A 592 4.43 -6.13 3.37
N PRO A 593 4.27 -6.77 4.55
CA PRO A 593 3.88 -6.09 5.80
C PRO A 593 4.83 -4.96 6.27
N LEU A 594 6.14 -5.14 6.17
CA LEU A 594 7.14 -4.14 6.58
C LEU A 594 7.28 -3.05 5.54
N HIS A 595 7.36 -3.41 4.25
CA HIS A 595 7.40 -2.46 3.15
C HIS A 595 6.20 -1.51 3.19
N ALA A 596 5.01 -2.03 3.46
CA ALA A 596 3.77 -1.25 3.57
C ALA A 596 3.77 -0.20 4.72
N CYS A 597 4.75 -0.23 5.62
CA CYS A 597 4.92 0.76 6.68
C CYS A 597 5.90 1.89 6.32
N THR A 598 6.49 1.88 5.12
CA THR A 598 7.58 2.80 4.77
C THR A 598 7.06 4.04 4.07
N ASN A 599 7.38 5.22 4.59
CA ASN A 599 6.84 6.49 4.12
C ASN A 599 7.58 7.05 2.90
N HIS A 600 6.93 8.00 2.24
CA HIS A 600 7.49 8.69 1.09
C HIS A 600 8.38 9.87 1.46
N SER A 601 9.54 9.96 0.80
CA SER A 601 10.27 11.23 0.64
C SER A 601 10.78 11.36 -0.79
N CYS A 602 10.68 12.55 -1.37
CA CYS A 602 11.30 12.84 -2.66
C CYS A 602 12.84 12.94 -2.57
N TYR A 603 13.37 13.00 -1.35
CA TYR A 603 14.76 12.79 -0.98
C TYR A 603 14.87 11.53 -0.12
N ASN A 604 14.51 10.39 -0.70
CA ASN A 604 14.54 9.10 -0.04
C ASN A 604 15.96 8.69 0.35
N ASN A 605 16.08 7.97 1.47
CA ASN A 605 17.34 7.42 1.96
C ASN A 605 17.45 5.91 1.73
N ALA A 606 16.37 5.23 1.33
CA ALA A 606 16.37 3.84 0.92
C ALA A 606 15.68 3.65 -0.44
N GLU A 607 16.08 2.59 -1.15
CA GLU A 607 15.53 2.18 -2.44
C GLU A 607 15.02 0.75 -2.35
N VAL A 608 13.80 0.53 -2.85
CA VAL A 608 13.22 -0.82 -2.95
C VAL A 608 13.86 -1.54 -4.13
N CYS A 609 14.24 -2.78 -3.92
CA CYS A 609 14.86 -3.66 -4.90
C CYS A 609 14.21 -5.04 -4.83
N ASP A 610 14.07 -5.67 -5.97
CA ASP A 610 13.66 -7.07 -6.05
C ASP A 610 14.82 -7.95 -5.57
N ALA A 611 14.52 -8.96 -4.75
CA ALA A 611 15.53 -9.83 -4.15
C ALA A 611 15.07 -11.28 -4.04
N GLU A 612 16.03 -12.18 -3.90
CA GLU A 612 15.77 -13.55 -3.47
C GLU A 612 16.02 -13.61 -1.94
N ILE A 613 14.96 -13.88 -1.18
CA ILE A 613 14.96 -13.94 0.27
C ILE A 613 14.62 -15.38 0.66
N TYR A 614 15.57 -16.08 1.30
CA TYR A 614 15.43 -17.50 1.66
C TYR A 614 15.00 -18.40 0.49
N GLY A 615 15.56 -18.16 -0.71
CA GLY A 615 15.23 -18.92 -1.92
C GLY A 615 13.89 -18.57 -2.56
N ARG A 616 13.23 -17.48 -2.13
CA ARG A 616 11.98 -16.99 -2.70
C ARG A 616 12.10 -15.54 -3.18
N PRO A 617 11.51 -15.20 -4.34
CA PRO A 617 11.30 -13.83 -4.73
C PRO A 617 10.57 -13.00 -3.66
N GLY A 618 11.11 -11.84 -3.35
CA GLY A 618 10.54 -10.87 -2.43
C GLY A 618 11.18 -9.49 -2.62
N VAL A 619 11.07 -8.62 -1.62
CA VAL A 619 11.55 -7.24 -1.72
C VAL A 619 12.57 -6.92 -0.63
N GLN A 620 13.64 -6.24 -1.00
CA GLN A 620 14.62 -5.69 -0.07
C GLN A 620 14.69 -4.17 -0.21
N MET A 621 15.17 -3.50 0.81
CA MET A 621 15.49 -2.07 0.75
C MET A 621 16.99 -1.87 0.92
N ILE A 622 17.61 -1.12 0.02
CA ILE A 622 19.04 -0.78 0.06
C ILE A 622 19.22 0.70 0.39
N ALA A 623 20.15 1.02 1.29
CA ALA A 623 20.45 2.40 1.67
C ALA A 623 21.05 3.19 0.49
N ARG A 624 20.44 4.32 0.13
CA ARG A 624 20.93 5.25 -0.91
C ARG A 624 22.00 6.21 -0.40
N ARG A 625 22.01 6.44 0.91
CA ARG A 625 22.96 7.24 1.68
C ARG A 625 23.03 6.66 3.09
N ASP A 626 24.01 7.10 3.87
CA ASP A 626 24.06 6.75 5.29
C ASP A 626 22.75 7.17 5.98
N ILE A 627 22.22 6.25 6.79
CA ILE A 627 21.02 6.41 7.61
C ILE A 627 21.47 6.33 9.06
N LYS A 628 21.16 7.35 9.86
CA LYS A 628 21.54 7.37 11.27
C LYS A 628 20.57 6.57 12.13
N LYS A 629 21.07 6.05 13.25
CA LYS A 629 20.20 5.46 14.29
C LYS A 629 19.08 6.43 14.65
N GLY A 630 17.84 5.93 14.63
CA GLY A 630 16.63 6.72 14.89
C GLY A 630 16.16 7.59 13.72
N GLU A 631 16.85 7.58 12.58
CA GLU A 631 16.36 8.22 11.36
C GLU A 631 15.28 7.35 10.70
N GLU A 632 14.21 8.00 10.23
CA GLU A 632 13.16 7.33 9.47
C GLU A 632 13.67 6.89 8.10
N VAL A 633 13.29 5.69 7.70
CA VAL A 633 13.54 5.12 6.38
C VAL A 633 12.45 5.60 5.43
N PHE A 634 12.86 6.28 4.37
CA PHE A 634 11.98 6.77 3.33
C PHE A 634 12.27 6.11 1.99
N ILE A 635 11.21 5.82 1.24
CA ILE A 635 11.24 5.39 -0.17
C ILE A 635 10.53 6.41 -1.07
N THR A 636 10.52 6.17 -2.38
CA THR A 636 9.79 6.98 -3.35
C THR A 636 8.55 6.26 -3.85
N TYR A 637 7.37 6.85 -3.68
CA TYR A 637 6.11 6.33 -4.24
C TYR A 637 5.90 6.76 -5.69
N ILE A 638 6.65 7.77 -6.14
CA ILE A 638 6.54 8.35 -7.46
C ILE A 638 7.93 8.59 -8.04
N ASP A 639 8.02 8.56 -9.38
CA ASP A 639 9.19 9.02 -10.09
C ASP A 639 9.56 10.46 -9.71
N THR A 640 10.75 10.61 -9.15
CA THR A 640 11.24 11.90 -8.70
C THR A 640 11.91 12.73 -9.80
N MET A 641 11.94 12.24 -11.04
CA MET A 641 12.30 13.02 -12.23
C MET A 641 11.26 14.10 -12.55
N VAL A 642 10.00 13.85 -12.18
CA VAL A 642 8.90 14.77 -12.46
C VAL A 642 9.09 16.09 -11.68
N PRO A 643 8.71 17.26 -12.24
CA PRO A 643 8.78 18.54 -11.53
C PRO A 643 8.03 18.53 -10.18
N LYS A 644 8.55 19.25 -9.18
CA LYS A 644 8.00 19.31 -7.81
C LYS A 644 6.48 19.47 -7.76
N LEU A 645 5.95 20.48 -8.44
CA LEU A 645 4.52 20.78 -8.43
C LEU A 645 3.68 19.57 -8.85
N LEU A 646 4.08 18.91 -9.96
CA LEU A 646 3.44 17.70 -10.44
C LEU A 646 3.61 16.53 -9.46
N ARG A 647 4.81 16.32 -8.90
CA ARG A 647 5.02 15.28 -7.89
C ARG A 647 4.09 15.43 -6.69
N LYS A 648 3.95 16.65 -6.17
CA LYS A 648 3.06 16.95 -5.03
C LYS A 648 1.60 16.71 -5.38
N ALA A 649 1.17 17.17 -6.56
CA ALA A 649 -0.16 16.95 -7.09
C ALA A 649 -0.52 15.45 -7.18
N TRP A 650 0.39 14.64 -7.76
CA TRP A 650 0.23 13.19 -7.82
C TRP A 650 0.13 12.55 -6.44
N LEU A 651 1.06 12.88 -5.54
CA LEU A 651 1.04 12.33 -4.18
C LEU A 651 -0.26 12.64 -3.45
N TYR A 652 -0.79 13.85 -3.61
CA TYR A 652 -2.09 14.21 -3.04
C TYR A 652 -3.22 13.40 -3.66
N LYS A 653 -3.30 13.31 -4.99
CA LYS A 653 -4.37 12.56 -5.66
C LYS A 653 -4.38 11.08 -5.34
N SER A 654 -3.21 10.53 -5.08
CA SER A 654 -2.98 9.10 -4.99
C SER A 654 -2.87 8.55 -3.58
N PHE A 655 -2.33 9.37 -2.68
CA PHE A 655 -2.02 8.98 -1.31
C PHE A 655 -2.62 9.96 -0.30
N ASN A 656 -3.37 10.96 -0.77
CA ASN A 656 -4.09 11.95 0.05
C ASN A 656 -3.19 12.71 1.04
N PHE A 657 -1.95 13.04 0.64
CA PHE A 657 -1.05 13.87 1.44
C PHE A 657 -0.20 14.82 0.59
N TRP A 658 0.23 15.93 1.21
CA TRP A 658 1.14 16.88 0.61
C TRP A 658 2.57 16.63 1.08
N CYS A 659 3.45 16.21 0.17
CA CYS A 659 4.84 15.99 0.54
C CYS A 659 5.53 17.30 0.95
N ASN A 660 6.01 17.34 2.19
CA ASN A 660 6.79 18.43 2.76
C ASN A 660 8.26 18.04 3.04
N CYS A 661 8.79 17.04 2.32
CA CYS A 661 10.18 16.61 2.52
C CYS A 661 11.19 17.72 2.17
N MET A 662 12.43 17.57 2.64
CA MET A 662 13.51 18.54 2.41
C MET A 662 13.67 18.91 0.92
N ARG A 663 13.53 17.95 -0.01
CA ARG A 663 13.57 18.27 -1.45
C ARG A 663 12.42 19.18 -1.88
N CYS A 664 11.19 18.89 -1.47
CA CYS A 664 10.04 19.75 -1.80
C CYS A 664 10.15 21.15 -1.17
N GLN A 665 10.83 21.29 -0.03
CA GLN A 665 11.05 22.59 0.60
C GLN A 665 12.12 23.45 -0.12
N PHE A 666 13.13 22.83 -0.74
CA PHE A 666 14.28 23.54 -1.33
C PHE A 666 14.39 23.41 -2.86
N GLU A 667 13.42 22.77 -3.51
CA GLU A 667 13.20 22.78 -4.96
C GLU A 667 12.10 23.81 -5.27
N GLY A 668 12.37 24.69 -6.23
CA GLY A 668 11.41 25.67 -6.72
C GLY A 668 10.46 25.07 -7.76
N ASP A 669 9.34 25.73 -7.99
CA ASP A 669 8.36 25.31 -9.00
C ASP A 669 8.51 26.11 -10.31
N GLN A 670 8.87 27.40 -10.23
CA GLN A 670 8.97 28.29 -11.39
C GLN A 670 9.91 29.49 -11.11
N PRO A 671 10.50 30.10 -12.17
CA PRO A 671 11.40 31.23 -12.02
C PRO A 671 10.74 32.52 -11.53
N THR A 672 9.42 32.62 -11.56
CA THR A 672 8.66 33.81 -11.14
C THR A 672 8.36 33.83 -9.64
N GLU A 673 8.81 32.83 -8.87
CA GLU A 673 8.58 32.76 -7.43
C GLU A 673 9.87 32.38 -6.68
N CYS A 674 10.18 33.13 -5.63
CA CYS A 674 11.35 32.86 -4.81
C CYS A 674 11.13 31.58 -4.00
N THR A 675 11.99 30.58 -4.19
CA THR A 675 11.92 29.27 -3.53
C THR A 675 12.01 29.37 -2.00
N HIS A 676 12.62 30.42 -1.44
CA HIS A 676 12.80 30.57 0.01
C HIS A 676 11.68 31.35 0.69
N CYS A 677 11.34 32.54 0.17
CA CYS A 677 10.38 33.44 0.83
C CYS A 677 9.03 33.53 0.12
N LEU A 678 8.84 32.78 -0.98
CA LEU A 678 7.62 32.74 -1.79
C LEU A 678 7.22 34.10 -2.40
N LYS A 679 8.11 35.11 -2.36
CA LYS A 679 7.91 36.38 -3.05
C LYS A 679 7.72 36.12 -4.54
N LYS A 680 6.68 36.68 -5.14
CA LYS A 680 6.48 36.67 -6.59
C LYS A 680 7.31 37.77 -7.26
N ALA A 681 7.82 37.47 -8.45
CA ALA A 681 8.48 38.46 -9.30
C ALA A 681 7.44 39.46 -9.82
N GLU A 682 7.88 40.68 -10.12
CA GLU A 682 7.08 41.66 -10.85
C GLU A 682 6.77 41.14 -12.26
N ASP A 683 5.71 41.65 -12.88
CA ASP A 683 5.26 41.21 -14.20
C ASP A 683 6.43 41.18 -15.22
N ASN A 684 6.53 40.06 -15.95
CA ASN A 684 7.58 39.74 -16.92
C ASN A 684 9.02 39.57 -16.39
N LYS A 685 9.26 39.60 -15.07
CA LYS A 685 10.60 39.32 -14.51
C LYS A 685 10.72 37.88 -13.99
N GLN A 686 11.94 37.35 -14.04
CA GLN A 686 12.33 36.05 -13.51
C GLN A 686 13.42 36.22 -12.46
N PHE A 687 13.38 35.43 -11.39
CA PHE A 687 14.46 35.38 -10.43
C PHE A 687 15.63 34.53 -10.93
N PRO A 688 16.87 34.85 -10.55
CA PRO A 688 18.03 34.03 -10.90
C PRO A 688 17.92 32.63 -10.31
N ALA A 689 18.20 31.63 -11.16
CA ALA A 689 18.30 30.25 -10.74
C ALA A 689 19.58 30.00 -9.92
N CYS A 690 19.55 28.99 -9.06
CA CYS A 690 20.74 28.47 -8.41
C CYS A 690 21.74 28.02 -9.48
N GLY A 691 22.92 28.62 -9.54
CA GLY A 691 23.91 28.36 -10.59
C GLY A 691 24.43 26.91 -10.67
N LYS A 692 24.19 26.10 -9.63
CA LYS A 692 24.58 24.68 -9.61
C LYS A 692 23.45 23.75 -10.01
N CYS A 693 22.34 23.74 -9.28
CA CYS A 693 21.26 22.77 -9.53
C CYS A 693 20.22 23.26 -10.53
N LYS A 694 20.13 24.58 -10.79
CA LYS A 694 19.12 25.25 -11.63
C LYS A 694 17.65 24.92 -11.31
N ARG A 695 17.40 24.34 -10.14
CA ARG A 695 16.09 23.85 -9.67
C ARG A 695 15.50 24.69 -8.54
N ALA A 696 16.09 25.85 -8.25
CA ALA A 696 15.58 26.80 -7.27
C ALA A 696 15.90 28.21 -7.74
N TRP A 697 15.01 29.15 -7.45
CA TRP A 697 15.10 30.54 -7.89
C TRP A 697 14.98 31.47 -6.69
N TYR A 698 15.81 32.52 -6.63
CA TYR A 698 15.89 33.38 -5.45
C TYR A 698 15.76 34.86 -5.81
N CYS A 699 14.92 35.60 -5.09
CA CYS A 699 14.75 37.04 -5.30
C CYS A 699 15.99 37.88 -4.93
N GLY A 700 17.00 37.26 -4.31
CA GLY A 700 18.29 37.88 -4.04
C GLY A 700 19.23 36.98 -3.26
N VAL A 701 20.49 37.42 -3.14
CA VAL A 701 21.58 36.68 -2.48
C VAL A 701 21.25 36.34 -1.02
N LYS A 702 20.50 37.19 -0.32
CA LYS A 702 20.06 36.92 1.07
C LYS A 702 19.23 35.65 1.16
N CYS A 703 18.18 35.54 0.33
CA CYS A 703 17.32 34.35 0.28
C CYS A 703 18.10 33.09 -0.13
N GLN A 704 19.02 33.21 -1.09
CA GLN A 704 19.87 32.10 -1.49
C GLN A 704 20.76 31.62 -0.33
N LYS A 705 21.42 32.53 0.41
CA LYS A 705 22.28 32.19 1.54
C LYS A 705 21.50 31.54 2.70
N GLU A 706 20.31 32.06 3.00
CA GLU A 706 19.45 31.50 4.04
C GLU A 706 18.95 30.09 3.65
N ALA A 707 18.46 29.90 2.44
CA ALA A 707 18.05 28.59 1.93
C ALA A 707 19.23 27.60 1.91
N TRP A 708 20.43 28.05 1.52
CA TRP A 708 21.64 27.24 1.51
C TRP A 708 21.95 26.65 2.89
N LYS A 709 21.89 27.48 3.94
CA LYS A 709 22.11 27.07 5.34
C LYS A 709 21.01 26.14 5.86
N LYS A 710 19.75 26.40 5.51
CA LYS A 710 18.60 25.63 6.02
C LYS A 710 18.49 24.22 5.42
N GLY A 711 19.01 23.98 4.22
CA GLY A 711 18.98 22.63 3.63
C GLY A 711 19.19 22.56 2.13
N HIS A 712 19.11 23.69 1.40
CA HIS A 712 19.35 23.68 -0.03
C HIS A 712 20.77 23.21 -0.38
N LYS A 713 21.79 23.39 0.47
CA LYS A 713 23.13 22.82 0.23
C LYS A 713 23.07 21.31 0.01
N VAL A 714 22.27 20.59 0.81
CA VAL A 714 22.14 19.14 0.71
C VAL A 714 21.40 18.76 -0.57
N ILE A 715 20.26 19.41 -0.81
CA ILE A 715 19.44 19.16 -2.00
C ILE A 715 20.19 19.55 -3.29
N CYS A 716 20.93 20.65 -3.31
CA CYS A 716 21.70 21.09 -4.49
C CYS A 716 22.80 20.08 -4.89
N ASN A 717 23.35 19.36 -3.93
CA ASN A 717 24.43 18.39 -4.14
C ASN A 717 23.93 16.95 -4.34
N ALA A 718 22.69 16.66 -3.95
CA ALA A 718 22.13 15.32 -4.12
C ALA A 718 21.99 15.00 -5.60
N SER A 719 22.35 13.76 -5.98
CA SER A 719 22.04 13.20 -7.28
C SER A 719 20.54 12.94 -7.34
N HIS A 720 19.77 14.01 -7.52
CA HIS A 720 18.38 13.88 -7.93
C HIS A 720 18.39 13.25 -9.31
N SER A 721 17.38 12.42 -9.56
CA SER A 721 17.12 11.94 -10.91
C SER A 721 17.18 13.14 -11.87
N GLN A 722 18.06 13.08 -12.87
CA GLN A 722 18.46 14.20 -13.72
C GLN A 722 17.33 14.54 -14.70
N LEU A 723 16.59 15.64 -14.50
CA LEU A 723 15.84 16.27 -15.59
C LEU A 723 16.83 16.54 -16.73
N TYR A 724 16.56 16.01 -17.92
CA TYR A 724 17.28 16.43 -19.12
C TYR A 724 17.00 17.93 -19.32
N GLU A 725 18.03 18.76 -19.13
CA GLU A 725 18.04 20.13 -19.64
C GLU A 725 18.52 20.06 -21.09
N ALA A 726 17.65 20.38 -22.04
CA ALA A 726 18.07 20.95 -23.30
C ALA A 726 17.01 21.95 -23.74
N ASP A 727 17.48 23.12 -24.17
CA ASP A 727 16.72 24.32 -24.45
C ASP A 727 15.55 24.11 -25.42
N GLY A 728 14.37 24.64 -25.06
CA GLY A 728 13.25 24.76 -25.99
C GLY A 728 12.37 23.53 -26.14
N MET A 729 11.42 23.37 -25.22
CA MET A 729 10.12 22.69 -25.46
C MET A 729 10.15 21.34 -26.21
N GLU A 730 11.02 20.41 -25.82
CA GLU A 730 10.82 18.98 -26.05
C GLU A 730 10.65 18.29 -24.68
N PHE A 731 9.44 17.81 -24.36
CA PHE A 731 9.21 16.92 -23.23
C PHE A 731 9.73 15.51 -23.57
N ALA A 732 11.03 15.40 -23.85
CA ALA A 732 11.69 14.14 -24.11
C ALA A 732 11.91 13.39 -22.77
N PHE A 733 10.92 12.58 -22.38
CA PHE A 733 11.09 11.53 -21.37
C PHE A 733 12.01 10.42 -21.92
N LYS A 734 13.32 10.67 -22.00
CA LYS A 734 14.32 9.59 -22.17
C LYS A 734 14.46 8.85 -20.84
N PHE A 735 13.70 7.77 -20.68
CA PHE A 735 13.81 6.89 -19.51
C PHE A 735 15.13 6.14 -19.54
N SER A 736 15.92 6.30 -18.48
CA SER A 736 17.09 5.45 -18.21
C SER A 736 16.64 4.06 -17.75
N ASN A 737 17.15 3.04 -18.43
CA ASN A 737 16.98 1.59 -18.19
C ASN A 737 17.52 1.09 -16.83
N SER A 738 17.15 1.69 -15.70
CA SER A 738 17.22 1.00 -14.41
C SER A 738 15.85 0.36 -14.18
N GLY A 739 15.78 -0.95 -13.93
CA GLY A 739 14.56 -1.76 -13.74
C GLY A 739 13.63 -1.34 -12.59
N LYS A 740 13.22 -0.07 -12.58
CA LYS A 740 12.46 0.60 -11.53
C LYS A 740 11.12 1.01 -12.11
N ARG A 741 10.04 0.37 -11.68
CA ARG A 741 8.70 0.90 -11.89
C ARG A 741 8.11 1.22 -10.51
N PRO A 742 7.86 2.50 -10.18
CA PRO A 742 6.96 2.82 -9.10
C PRO A 742 5.61 2.13 -9.36
N VAL A 743 5.01 1.58 -8.31
CA VAL A 743 3.61 1.13 -8.34
C VAL A 743 2.78 2.31 -8.86
N PRO A 744 1.94 2.14 -9.90
CA PRO A 744 1.00 3.18 -10.26
C PRO A 744 0.12 3.44 -9.02
N PRO A 745 -0.07 4.71 -8.64
CA PRO A 745 -0.61 5.03 -7.34
C PRO A 745 -2.01 4.43 -7.05
N PRO A 746 -2.40 4.25 -5.77
CA PRO A 746 -3.78 3.96 -5.40
C PRO A 746 -4.67 5.09 -5.94
N GLY A 747 -5.62 4.77 -6.81
CA GLY A 747 -6.42 5.78 -7.52
C GLY A 747 -6.03 5.99 -9.00
N SER A 748 -5.15 5.17 -9.55
CA SER A 748 -5.03 4.90 -11.00
C SER A 748 -6.01 3.79 -11.43
N ALA A 749 -7.29 4.11 -11.29
CA ALA A 749 -8.45 3.50 -11.94
C ALA A 749 -9.59 4.46 -11.61
#